data_AF-A0A819HU57-F1
#
_entry.id   AF-A0A819HU57-F1
#
_cell.length_a   1.000
_cell.length_b   1.000
_cell.length_c   1.000
_cell.angle_alpha   90.00
_cell.angle_beta   90.00
_cell.angle_gamma   90.00
#
_symmetry.space_group_name_H-M   'P 1'
#
loop_
_entity.id
_entity.type
_entity.pdbx_description
1 polymer ?
#
loop_
_entity_poly.entity_id
_entity_poly.type
_entity_poly.pdbx_seq_one_letter_code
_entity_poly.pdbx_strand_id
1 'polypeptide(L)'
;MDNTVRESLFVATRKTLANDLYGEFCLIWLDPNCRKNEDNDDTEKRLRGIDSSLQVHSTIEESVNYIEEIHPQRVFIIISGSYGEIVIDRIDQIPPIVLVYIFCHDKLKNERWARNHEKIGNRIFNEKDDLFRQVEQDIQRCIRDILPISILHSNAKQKTFRDLRKEGALFIWFQLLIDKLIHLPHTATAKKELVDICRAQYHKQVDNFIQIFDEEYRSVDASRWYSRASFLYRLLNQGLRMENFDIIYKFRLFIADFHKQLLTLGCDDLKAKADENNILIVYRGQLLPMDELNSIRTNQSGYIAMNTFLSTSLSSAVAADFQGNGDQRPFLESVIFEIKIDFSTLTSPTVPFALISQMSTKPDEQEVVFSIGSVFRIDSIDDDIYPLWHIKLTLDSKQSTGLIELFDFYAPKTTLLPTSLLDLSEIFLLIDDYNRAENYNKILLEQIPENHSDVPKIYNNLANICRLRGNFTEAKNYLTLADETLCREVINNPTRCDICITQSLLYDNRREYKRAREKLFEASSLVQNDCIIRSQILKNIGATYQHEENYESSSYYYGEALKIQQKILPDKHPALADTYDSMAQIYSERLEFERAIELHRDVLAIQKKVLPPVHSAIARTFSNIALIYYNQDEVDAALDNYTMALEMLKQIYGSDYRGLGTIFTNIGDVYSKKLDDKNAESYYEMAFEIHQKYLPSSEIDLALTYKSMGNIRRDRHQFNEVVWYYDKALQILLLPAHKDENQKRAYTYNDYGQHYAMINDWKQAINYHTKSLDELEIVYGDNTCQSTIVMAHIRLGHTHKDADDLENAMKHYVKSFQLLTKLDATNSNQKQRSDRSAGHLARIIKDHYKAFLYYEKSANLSRLFDQPYKKCMMEIYVGIADVLIKQNRIDRAIEMYEKLMALEVVNPLCDEDLLAIRHYKIALLYFRTSDYTNALASFEYVLEKERQLLAPDFSKLADILFRKGVTLTYLKKYDEALSSHQESLEYRSSEQELALASSYDQISGLLARKKRYEDAVSYLIKSADIRQRAIATLESSESECDCSTESSVITTNMFDQSQPRKTSLFQLRKDLLVTQFNSAVLYQALEQDHIALCEYQKIFNFCIENPTMNPEIAAKTCKKISMINNRHSQT
;
A
#
# COMPACT_ATOMS: atom_id res chain seq x y z
N MET A 1 4.36 -39.20 15.57
CA MET A 1 2.88 -39.22 15.51
C MET A 1 2.48 -40.33 14.55
N ASP A 2 1.39 -41.02 14.88
CA ASP A 2 1.05 -42.39 14.49
C ASP A 2 0.67 -42.56 13.00
N ASN A 3 1.04 -43.69 12.39
CA ASN A 3 0.79 -44.01 10.96
C ASN A 3 -0.71 -44.03 10.60
N THR A 4 -1.57 -44.18 11.59
CA THR A 4 -3.04 -44.16 11.50
C THR A 4 -3.62 -42.78 11.21
N VAL A 5 -2.95 -41.69 11.61
CA VAL A 5 -3.34 -40.31 11.24
C VAL A 5 -2.94 -40.03 9.79
N ARG A 6 -1.81 -40.59 9.34
CA ARG A 6 -1.35 -40.53 7.94
C ARG A 6 -2.35 -41.25 7.03
N GLU A 7 -2.73 -42.49 7.31
CA GLU A 7 -3.68 -43.22 6.46
C GLU A 7 -5.10 -42.61 6.45
N SER A 8 -5.57 -42.07 7.58
CA SER A 8 -6.91 -41.45 7.64
C SER A 8 -6.99 -40.10 6.91
N LEU A 9 -5.93 -39.28 6.93
CA LEU A 9 -5.84 -38.07 6.11
C LEU A 9 -5.71 -38.42 4.61
N PHE A 10 -4.93 -39.45 4.27
CA PHE A 10 -4.70 -39.88 2.88
C PHE A 10 -5.93 -40.51 2.22
N VAL A 11 -6.75 -41.25 2.97
CA VAL A 11 -8.03 -41.80 2.46
C VAL A 11 -9.09 -40.71 2.31
N ALA A 12 -9.09 -39.69 3.17
CA ALA A 12 -9.95 -38.51 3.01
C ALA A 12 -9.56 -37.72 1.75
N THR A 13 -8.26 -37.56 1.49
CA THR A 13 -7.71 -36.84 0.32
C THR A 13 -8.03 -37.56 -1.00
N ARG A 14 -8.06 -38.90 -1.03
CA ARG A 14 -8.52 -39.67 -2.21
C ARG A 14 -10.03 -39.54 -2.48
N LYS A 15 -10.83 -39.24 -1.45
CA LYS A 15 -12.28 -38.99 -1.59
C LYS A 15 -12.57 -37.55 -2.03
N THR A 16 -11.76 -36.56 -1.63
CA THR A 16 -11.83 -35.20 -2.16
C THR A 16 -11.25 -35.07 -3.57
N LEU A 17 -10.25 -35.88 -3.94
CA LEU A 17 -9.68 -35.91 -5.30
C LEU A 17 -10.68 -36.27 -6.40
N ALA A 18 -11.81 -36.88 -6.07
CA ALA A 18 -12.87 -37.20 -7.04
C ALA A 18 -13.87 -36.06 -7.26
N ASN A 19 -13.88 -35.04 -6.38
CA ASN A 19 -14.86 -33.96 -6.40
C ASN A 19 -14.35 -32.66 -7.04
N ASP A 20 -13.03 -32.46 -7.18
CA ASP A 20 -12.45 -31.29 -7.85
C ASP A 20 -12.40 -31.41 -9.39
N LEU A 21 -13.21 -32.32 -9.97
CA LEU A 21 -13.03 -32.86 -11.33
C LEU A 21 -14.05 -32.40 -12.38
N TYR A 22 -14.95 -31.45 -12.08
CA TYR A 22 -16.07 -31.11 -12.98
C TYR A 22 -16.13 -29.62 -13.28
N GLY A 23 -15.66 -29.25 -14.48
CA GLY A 23 -15.51 -27.86 -14.92
C GLY A 23 -16.15 -27.51 -16.26
N GLU A 24 -17.00 -28.36 -16.85
CA GLU A 24 -17.77 -27.97 -18.06
C GLU A 24 -19.26 -28.26 -17.95
N PHE A 25 -19.67 -29.36 -17.31
CA PHE A 25 -21.09 -29.63 -17.06
C PHE A 25 -21.36 -30.47 -15.81
N CYS A 26 -22.60 -30.43 -15.31
CA CYS A 26 -23.11 -31.25 -14.22
C CYS A 26 -24.42 -31.93 -14.63
N LEU A 27 -24.57 -33.23 -14.31
CA LEU A 27 -25.84 -33.94 -14.41
C LEU A 27 -26.53 -34.01 -13.03
N ILE A 28 -27.73 -33.45 -12.94
CA ILE A 28 -28.56 -33.47 -11.75
C ILE A 28 -29.81 -34.31 -12.01
N TRP A 29 -30.11 -35.25 -11.12
CA TRP A 29 -31.40 -35.90 -11.05
C TRP A 29 -32.21 -35.32 -9.88
N LEU A 30 -33.28 -34.60 -10.23
CA LEU A 30 -34.18 -33.93 -9.29
C LEU A 30 -35.51 -34.69 -9.21
N ASP A 31 -35.69 -35.47 -8.15
CA ASP A 31 -36.93 -36.18 -7.88
C ASP A 31 -37.19 -36.29 -6.37
N PRO A 32 -38.32 -35.76 -5.85
CA PRO A 32 -38.69 -35.88 -4.43
C PRO A 32 -38.80 -37.33 -3.91
N ASN A 33 -38.89 -38.31 -4.81
CA ASN A 33 -39.02 -39.72 -4.48
C ASN A 33 -37.79 -40.57 -4.83
N CYS A 34 -36.67 -39.97 -5.22
CA CYS A 34 -35.46 -40.69 -5.65
C CYS A 34 -34.95 -41.71 -4.62
N ARG A 35 -35.09 -41.43 -3.31
CA ARG A 35 -34.54 -42.29 -2.22
C ARG A 35 -35.50 -43.34 -1.65
N LYS A 36 -36.65 -43.62 -2.28
CA LYS A 36 -37.73 -44.42 -1.66
C LYS A 36 -37.96 -45.84 -2.24
N ASN A 37 -37.36 -46.23 -3.37
CA ASN A 37 -37.63 -47.50 -4.07
C ASN A 37 -36.36 -48.20 -4.59
N GLU A 38 -36.30 -49.53 -4.55
CA GLU A 38 -35.20 -50.35 -5.12
C GLU A 38 -35.00 -50.13 -6.65
N ASP A 39 -36.06 -49.77 -7.37
CA ASP A 39 -36.03 -49.48 -8.81
C ASP A 39 -35.31 -48.16 -9.17
N ASN A 40 -35.08 -47.31 -8.15
CA ASN A 40 -34.29 -46.08 -8.28
C ASN A 40 -32.78 -46.34 -8.14
N ASP A 41 -32.37 -47.41 -7.45
CA ASP A 41 -30.95 -47.77 -7.31
C ASP A 41 -30.36 -48.22 -8.65
N ASP A 42 -31.11 -48.97 -9.48
CA ASP A 42 -30.69 -49.32 -10.84
C ASP A 42 -30.65 -48.09 -11.76
N THR A 43 -31.63 -47.19 -11.60
CA THR A 43 -31.70 -45.92 -12.36
C THR A 43 -30.52 -45.02 -12.04
N GLU A 44 -30.20 -44.85 -10.75
CA GLU A 44 -29.02 -44.10 -10.29
C GLU A 44 -27.74 -44.75 -10.80
N LYS A 45 -27.61 -46.07 -10.71
CA LYS A 45 -26.42 -46.79 -11.16
C LYS A 45 -26.18 -46.63 -12.66
N ARG A 46 -27.24 -46.65 -13.47
CA ARG A 46 -27.13 -46.44 -14.94
C ARG A 46 -26.80 -44.98 -15.27
N LEU A 47 -27.41 -44.01 -14.59
CA LEU A 47 -27.07 -42.60 -14.74
C LEU A 47 -25.63 -42.30 -14.28
N ARG A 48 -25.16 -42.91 -13.20
CA ARG A 48 -23.75 -42.85 -12.76
C ARG A 48 -22.78 -43.51 -13.73
N GLY A 49 -23.26 -44.44 -14.55
CA GLY A 49 -22.52 -45.00 -15.68
C GLY A 49 -22.38 -44.02 -16.85
N ILE A 50 -23.31 -43.07 -17.00
CA ILE A 50 -23.25 -41.99 -18.00
C ILE A 50 -22.38 -40.84 -17.49
N ASP A 51 -22.58 -40.42 -16.24
CA ASP A 51 -21.80 -39.39 -15.57
C ASP A 51 -21.55 -39.80 -14.11
N SER A 52 -20.29 -40.07 -13.77
CA SER A 52 -19.89 -40.47 -12.42
C SER A 52 -20.16 -39.40 -11.35
N SER A 53 -20.31 -38.12 -11.77
CA SER A 53 -20.59 -36.98 -10.87
C SER A 53 -22.05 -36.76 -10.53
N LEU A 54 -22.95 -37.61 -11.04
CA LEU A 54 -24.39 -37.45 -10.89
C LEU A 54 -24.78 -37.01 -9.47
N GLN A 55 -25.48 -35.89 -9.38
CA GLN A 55 -26.10 -35.45 -8.13
C GLN A 55 -27.56 -35.84 -8.09
N VAL A 56 -27.99 -36.37 -6.94
CA VAL A 56 -29.35 -36.84 -6.74
C VAL A 56 -29.99 -36.01 -5.63
N HIS A 57 -30.85 -35.08 -6.04
CA HIS A 57 -31.49 -34.10 -5.18
C HIS A 57 -32.99 -34.39 -5.02
N SER A 58 -33.49 -34.15 -3.83
CA SER A 58 -34.91 -34.31 -3.50
C SER A 58 -35.67 -32.99 -3.58
N THR A 59 -34.97 -31.85 -3.54
CA THR A 59 -35.54 -30.50 -3.58
C THR A 59 -34.80 -29.61 -4.56
N ILE A 60 -35.47 -28.56 -5.06
CA ILE A 60 -34.84 -27.58 -5.95
C ILE A 60 -33.79 -26.74 -5.23
N GLU A 61 -33.96 -26.46 -3.94
CA GLU A 61 -32.99 -25.73 -3.12
C GLU A 61 -31.63 -26.44 -3.04
N GLU A 62 -31.62 -27.77 -2.92
CA GLU A 62 -30.40 -28.57 -2.98
C GLU A 62 -29.68 -28.39 -4.32
N SER A 63 -30.43 -28.41 -5.43
CA SER A 63 -29.87 -28.16 -6.77
C SER A 63 -29.35 -26.74 -6.93
N VAL A 64 -30.06 -25.72 -6.45
CA VAL A 64 -29.64 -24.32 -6.54
C VAL A 64 -28.38 -24.08 -5.73
N ASN A 65 -28.35 -24.50 -4.46
CA ASN A 65 -27.18 -24.33 -3.60
C ASN A 65 -25.96 -25.05 -4.17
N TYR A 66 -26.13 -26.26 -4.71
CA TYR A 66 -25.04 -27.00 -5.36
C TYR A 66 -24.49 -26.29 -6.60
N ILE A 67 -25.38 -25.71 -7.43
CA ILE A 67 -24.99 -24.93 -8.61
C ILE A 67 -24.28 -23.62 -8.19
N GLU A 68 -24.73 -22.97 -7.11
CA GLU A 68 -24.10 -21.77 -6.57
C GLU A 68 -22.75 -22.06 -5.91
N GLU A 69 -22.56 -23.23 -5.30
CA GLU A 69 -21.31 -23.62 -4.67
C GLU A 69 -20.23 -23.98 -5.69
N ILE A 70 -20.61 -24.68 -6.76
CA ILE A 70 -19.65 -25.26 -7.72
C ILE A 70 -19.48 -24.38 -8.96
N HIS A 71 -20.41 -23.46 -9.22
CA HIS A 71 -20.43 -22.60 -10.41
C HIS A 71 -20.20 -23.38 -11.73
N PRO A 72 -20.95 -24.46 -12.00
CA PRO A 72 -20.77 -25.22 -13.24
C PRO A 72 -21.16 -24.38 -14.46
N GLN A 73 -20.40 -24.49 -15.56
CA GLN A 73 -20.71 -23.75 -16.79
C GLN A 73 -22.03 -24.22 -17.44
N ARG A 74 -22.36 -25.52 -17.34
CA ARG A 74 -23.59 -26.10 -17.91
C ARG A 74 -24.21 -27.13 -16.95
N VAL A 75 -25.54 -27.20 -16.89
CA VAL A 75 -26.26 -28.15 -16.05
C VAL A 75 -27.34 -28.84 -16.88
N PHE A 76 -27.30 -30.17 -16.86
CA PHE A 76 -28.32 -31.05 -17.40
C PHE A 76 -29.17 -31.54 -16.23
N ILE A 77 -30.50 -31.37 -16.30
CA ILE A 77 -31.36 -31.77 -15.18
C ILE A 77 -32.44 -32.75 -15.64
N ILE A 78 -32.57 -33.87 -14.92
CA ILE A 78 -33.63 -34.87 -15.12
C ILE A 78 -34.67 -34.65 -14.03
N ILE A 79 -35.94 -34.49 -14.40
CA ILE A 79 -37.05 -34.18 -13.49
C ILE A 79 -38.21 -35.14 -13.73
N SER A 80 -38.88 -35.58 -12.66
CA SER A 80 -40.14 -36.32 -12.79
C SER A 80 -41.28 -35.40 -13.24
N GLY A 81 -42.16 -35.88 -14.13
CA GLY A 81 -43.24 -35.04 -14.70
C GLY A 81 -44.20 -34.47 -13.65
N SER A 82 -44.44 -35.19 -12.55
CA SER A 82 -45.26 -34.69 -11.43
C SER A 82 -44.64 -33.51 -10.68
N TYR A 83 -43.32 -33.38 -10.72
CA TYR A 83 -42.59 -32.31 -10.06
C TYR A 83 -42.23 -31.19 -11.02
N GLY A 84 -41.95 -31.53 -12.29
CA GLY A 84 -41.58 -30.58 -13.34
C GLY A 84 -42.56 -29.41 -13.49
N GLU A 85 -43.87 -29.67 -13.49
CA GLU A 85 -44.91 -28.62 -13.60
C GLU A 85 -44.83 -27.58 -12.46
N ILE A 86 -44.29 -27.97 -11.30
CA ILE A 86 -44.19 -27.11 -10.11
C ILE A 86 -42.90 -26.27 -10.13
N VAL A 87 -41.81 -26.81 -10.65
CA VAL A 87 -40.47 -26.22 -10.49
C VAL A 87 -39.90 -25.59 -11.77
N ILE A 88 -40.50 -25.86 -12.93
CA ILE A 88 -39.92 -25.47 -14.23
C ILE A 88 -39.72 -23.96 -14.39
N ASP A 89 -40.66 -23.14 -13.93
CA ASP A 89 -40.55 -21.66 -14.01
C ASP A 89 -39.32 -21.12 -13.28
N ARG A 90 -38.93 -21.79 -12.19
CA ARG A 90 -37.76 -21.43 -11.39
C ARG A 90 -36.47 -22.01 -11.99
N ILE A 91 -36.54 -23.20 -12.59
CA ILE A 91 -35.41 -23.83 -13.30
C ILE A 91 -35.04 -23.07 -14.57
N ASP A 92 -36.03 -22.54 -15.29
CA ASP A 92 -35.80 -21.74 -16.49
C ASP A 92 -35.02 -20.45 -16.20
N GLN A 93 -35.22 -19.86 -15.02
CA GLN A 93 -34.53 -18.64 -14.58
C GLN A 93 -33.07 -18.87 -14.16
N ILE A 94 -32.61 -20.12 -14.02
CA ILE A 94 -31.24 -20.45 -13.62
C ILE A 94 -30.37 -20.55 -14.87
N PRO A 95 -29.44 -19.60 -15.12
CA PRO A 95 -28.69 -19.54 -16.38
C PRO A 95 -27.81 -20.76 -16.67
N PRO A 96 -27.12 -21.37 -15.68
CA PRO A 96 -26.33 -22.59 -15.92
C PRO A 96 -27.14 -23.79 -16.43
N ILE A 97 -28.46 -23.86 -16.22
CA ILE A 97 -29.27 -25.00 -16.68
C ILE A 97 -29.54 -24.87 -18.17
N VAL A 98 -28.99 -25.80 -18.96
CA VAL A 98 -29.01 -25.77 -20.42
C VAL A 98 -30.11 -26.68 -20.99
N LEU A 99 -30.24 -27.91 -20.48
CA LEU A 99 -31.25 -28.87 -20.94
C LEU A 99 -32.00 -29.51 -19.77
N VAL A 100 -33.31 -29.63 -19.94
CA VAL A 100 -34.22 -30.26 -18.98
C VAL A 100 -34.84 -31.50 -19.62
N TYR A 101 -34.73 -32.65 -18.94
CA TYR A 101 -35.34 -33.91 -19.36
C TYR A 101 -36.50 -34.25 -18.42
N ILE A 102 -37.69 -34.48 -18.97
CA ILE A 102 -38.86 -34.86 -18.19
C ILE A 102 -39.10 -36.37 -18.33
N PHE A 103 -39.08 -37.09 -17.21
CA PHE A 103 -39.47 -38.49 -17.14
C PHE A 103 -40.88 -38.63 -16.56
N CYS A 104 -41.82 -39.20 -17.30
CA CYS A 104 -43.22 -39.30 -16.87
C CYS A 104 -43.98 -40.45 -17.52
N HIS A 105 -44.97 -41.01 -16.83
CA HIS A 105 -45.83 -42.06 -17.40
C HIS A 105 -46.86 -41.53 -18.41
N ASP A 106 -47.35 -40.28 -18.22
CA ASP A 106 -48.32 -39.63 -19.11
C ASP A 106 -47.65 -38.48 -19.88
N LYS A 107 -47.12 -38.82 -21.06
CA LYS A 107 -46.40 -37.90 -21.92
C LYS A 107 -47.27 -36.76 -22.43
N LEU A 108 -48.52 -37.04 -22.82
CA LEU A 108 -49.44 -36.04 -23.39
C LEU A 108 -49.84 -34.96 -22.38
N LYS A 109 -49.99 -35.33 -21.10
CA LYS A 109 -50.25 -34.36 -20.03
C LYS A 109 -49.06 -33.39 -19.87
N ASN A 110 -47.85 -33.92 -19.81
CA ASN A 110 -46.65 -33.12 -19.54
C ASN A 110 -46.21 -32.28 -20.74
N GLU A 111 -46.47 -32.74 -21.97
CA GLU A 111 -46.24 -31.97 -23.20
C GLU A 111 -47.02 -30.64 -23.24
N ARG A 112 -48.18 -30.54 -22.58
CA ARG A 112 -49.02 -29.33 -22.66
C ARG A 112 -48.38 -28.11 -22.00
N TRP A 113 -47.70 -28.30 -20.87
CA TRP A 113 -47.00 -27.21 -20.19
C TRP A 113 -45.55 -27.11 -20.64
N ALA A 114 -44.87 -28.24 -20.88
CA ALA A 114 -43.46 -28.27 -21.22
C ALA A 114 -43.13 -27.63 -22.59
N ARG A 115 -44.06 -27.63 -23.56
CA ARG A 115 -43.86 -27.00 -24.89
C ARG A 115 -43.60 -25.49 -24.85
N ASN A 116 -43.95 -24.82 -23.75
CA ASN A 116 -43.73 -23.39 -23.58
C ASN A 116 -42.30 -23.06 -23.07
N HIS A 117 -41.50 -24.08 -22.76
CA HIS A 117 -40.16 -23.94 -22.19
C HIS A 117 -39.09 -24.44 -23.16
N GLU A 118 -38.25 -23.53 -23.63
CA GLU A 118 -37.23 -23.78 -24.67
C GLU A 118 -36.19 -24.82 -24.23
N LYS A 119 -35.84 -24.85 -22.93
CA LYS A 119 -34.86 -25.77 -22.35
C LYS A 119 -35.31 -27.24 -22.34
N ILE A 120 -36.62 -27.52 -22.48
CA ILE A 120 -37.16 -28.88 -22.58
C ILE A 120 -37.21 -29.32 -24.05
N GLY A 121 -37.85 -28.53 -24.91
CA GLY A 121 -38.12 -28.94 -26.30
C GLY A 121 -38.85 -30.29 -26.39
N ASN A 122 -38.29 -31.24 -27.16
CA ASN A 122 -38.87 -32.59 -27.33
C ASN A 122 -38.41 -33.62 -26.27
N ARG A 123 -37.79 -33.19 -25.16
CA ARG A 123 -37.12 -34.08 -24.17
C ARG A 123 -38.07 -34.59 -23.09
N ILE A 124 -39.16 -35.23 -23.50
CA ILE A 124 -40.15 -35.86 -22.62
C ILE A 124 -40.22 -37.36 -22.91
N PHE A 125 -39.95 -38.16 -21.89
CA PHE A 125 -39.74 -39.60 -22.00
C PHE A 125 -40.69 -40.37 -21.08
N ASN A 126 -41.23 -41.46 -21.60
CA ASN A 126 -42.02 -42.45 -20.86
C ASN A 126 -41.28 -43.78 -20.68
N GLU A 127 -40.16 -43.97 -21.38
CA GLU A 127 -39.27 -45.12 -21.25
C GLU A 127 -37.88 -44.70 -20.76
N LYS A 128 -37.33 -45.42 -19.76
CA LYS A 128 -36.04 -45.09 -19.13
C LYS A 128 -34.87 -45.22 -20.11
N ASP A 129 -34.87 -46.24 -20.98
CA ASP A 129 -33.78 -46.48 -21.91
C ASP A 129 -33.63 -45.37 -22.96
N ASP A 130 -34.74 -44.80 -23.44
CA ASP A 130 -34.72 -43.68 -24.38
C ASP A 130 -34.25 -42.39 -23.71
N LEU A 131 -34.65 -42.16 -22.45
CA LEU A 131 -34.12 -41.06 -21.64
C LEU A 131 -32.60 -41.19 -21.50
N PHE A 132 -32.10 -42.34 -21.05
CA PHE A 132 -30.67 -42.57 -20.84
C PHE A 132 -29.88 -42.40 -22.14
N ARG A 133 -30.37 -42.97 -23.24
CA ARG A 133 -29.72 -42.84 -24.55
C ARG A 133 -29.68 -41.38 -25.01
N GLN A 134 -30.75 -40.61 -24.79
CA GLN A 134 -30.76 -39.20 -25.17
C GLN A 134 -29.83 -38.36 -24.28
N VAL A 135 -29.85 -38.56 -22.96
CA VAL A 135 -28.96 -37.88 -22.01
C VAL A 135 -27.50 -38.19 -22.36
N GLU A 136 -27.16 -39.45 -22.61
CA GLU A 136 -25.82 -39.86 -23.04
C GLU A 136 -25.43 -39.21 -24.37
N GLN A 137 -26.34 -39.19 -25.36
CA GLN A 137 -26.07 -38.54 -26.66
C GLN A 137 -25.86 -37.03 -26.54
N ASP A 138 -26.68 -36.34 -25.75
CA ASP A 138 -26.61 -34.89 -25.59
C ASP A 138 -25.37 -34.48 -24.77
N ILE A 139 -25.02 -35.24 -23.73
CA ILE A 139 -23.75 -35.09 -23.00
C ILE A 139 -22.56 -35.37 -23.93
N GLN A 140 -22.58 -36.47 -24.68
CA GLN A 140 -21.50 -36.80 -25.62
C GLN A 140 -21.38 -35.80 -26.78
N ARG A 141 -22.48 -35.14 -27.19
CA ARG A 141 -22.47 -34.05 -28.18
C ARG A 141 -21.92 -32.76 -27.58
N CYS A 142 -22.25 -32.46 -26.33
CA CYS A 142 -21.66 -31.35 -25.58
C CYS A 142 -20.13 -31.51 -25.44
N ILE A 143 -19.67 -32.73 -25.14
CA ILE A 143 -18.24 -33.06 -24.98
C ILE A 143 -17.48 -33.11 -26.33
N ARG A 144 -18.14 -33.25 -27.47
CA ARG A 144 -17.41 -33.46 -28.75
C ARG A 144 -16.90 -32.18 -29.39
N ASP A 145 -17.57 -31.05 -29.10
CA ASP A 145 -17.55 -29.91 -30.01
C ASP A 145 -16.89 -28.65 -29.44
N ILE A 146 -16.17 -28.75 -28.32
CA ILE A 146 -15.41 -27.63 -27.72
C ILE A 146 -13.92 -27.89 -27.91
N LEU A 147 -13.21 -26.93 -28.52
CA LEU A 147 -11.76 -26.93 -28.61
C LEU A 147 -11.22 -26.11 -27.44
N PRO A 148 -10.31 -26.62 -26.61
CA PRO A 148 -9.72 -25.79 -25.57
C PRO A 148 -8.78 -24.78 -26.20
N ILE A 149 -9.16 -23.52 -26.06
CA ILE A 149 -8.44 -22.38 -26.60
C ILE A 149 -7.90 -21.57 -25.42
N SER A 150 -6.62 -21.24 -25.47
CA SER A 150 -6.07 -20.20 -24.60
C SER A 150 -5.83 -18.94 -25.41
N ILE A 151 -6.27 -17.81 -24.88
CA ILE A 151 -6.15 -16.50 -25.52
C ILE A 151 -5.15 -15.66 -24.72
N LEU A 152 -4.07 -15.23 -25.38
CA LEU A 152 -3.21 -14.19 -24.84
C LEU A 152 -3.70 -12.85 -25.36
N HIS A 153 -4.21 -12.04 -24.44
CA HIS A 153 -4.66 -10.71 -24.82
C HIS A 153 -3.51 -9.88 -25.40
N SER A 154 -3.76 -9.02 -26.38
CA SER A 154 -2.79 -8.02 -26.87
C SER A 154 -2.24 -7.17 -25.70
N ASN A 155 -3.06 -7.03 -24.66
CA ASN A 155 -2.75 -6.36 -23.39
C ASN A 155 -2.10 -7.31 -22.34
N ALA A 156 -1.63 -8.50 -22.70
CA ALA A 156 -0.97 -9.41 -21.75
C ALA A 156 0.47 -8.99 -21.44
N LYS A 157 1.14 -8.27 -22.37
CA LYS A 157 2.35 -7.50 -22.07
C LYS A 157 2.11 -6.41 -21.01
N GLN A 158 0.85 -6.23 -20.59
CA GLN A 158 0.36 -5.10 -19.84
C GLN A 158 -0.14 -5.39 -18.42
N LYS A 159 0.17 -6.57 -17.91
CA LYS A 159 -0.41 -7.09 -16.66
C LYS A 159 0.73 -7.48 -15.70
N THR A 160 0.56 -7.24 -14.39
CA THR A 160 1.59 -7.67 -13.41
C THR A 160 1.75 -9.18 -13.44
N PHE A 161 2.83 -9.71 -12.84
CA PHE A 161 2.94 -11.13 -12.50
C PHE A 161 1.70 -11.66 -11.73
N ARG A 162 0.96 -10.79 -11.01
CA ARG A 162 -0.28 -11.15 -10.28
C ARG A 162 -1.55 -11.10 -11.15
N ASP A 163 -1.56 -10.31 -12.22
CA ASP A 163 -2.68 -10.17 -13.15
C ASP A 163 -2.56 -11.18 -14.31
N LEU A 164 -1.33 -11.46 -14.76
CA LEU A 164 -1.01 -12.58 -15.65
C LEU A 164 -1.28 -13.93 -14.98
N ARG A 165 -1.26 -13.99 -13.64
CA ARG A 165 -1.72 -15.14 -12.87
C ARG A 165 -3.22 -15.49 -13.06
N LYS A 166 -4.05 -14.55 -13.52
CA LYS A 166 -5.50 -14.73 -13.64
C LYS A 166 -6.01 -14.81 -15.09
N GLU A 167 -5.52 -13.98 -16.00
CA GLU A 167 -6.13 -13.84 -17.35
C GLU A 167 -5.19 -14.20 -18.52
N GLY A 168 -3.88 -14.36 -18.30
CA GLY A 168 -2.90 -14.84 -19.30
C GLY A 168 -2.14 -16.10 -18.88
N ALA A 169 -2.45 -16.58 -17.68
CA ALA A 169 -1.80 -17.70 -17.02
C ALA A 169 -1.93 -18.94 -17.86
N LEU A 170 -3.16 -19.30 -18.23
CA LEU A 170 -3.41 -20.52 -18.98
C LEU A 170 -2.62 -20.54 -20.29
N PHE A 171 -2.57 -19.44 -21.04
CA PHE A 171 -1.76 -19.38 -22.25
C PHE A 171 -0.27 -19.61 -21.95
N ILE A 172 0.35 -18.79 -21.09
CA ILE A 172 1.81 -18.84 -20.86
C ILE A 172 2.22 -20.13 -20.16
N TRP A 173 1.48 -20.54 -19.12
CA TRP A 173 1.78 -21.75 -18.36
C TRP A 173 1.53 -23.01 -19.15
N PHE A 174 0.48 -23.05 -19.97
CA PHE A 174 0.28 -24.18 -20.85
C PHE A 174 1.39 -24.25 -21.90
N GLN A 175 1.86 -23.12 -22.43
CA GLN A 175 3.02 -23.13 -23.33
C GLN A 175 4.30 -23.61 -22.63
N LEU A 176 4.58 -23.18 -21.39
CA LEU A 176 5.72 -23.63 -20.60
C LEU A 176 5.61 -25.10 -20.19
N LEU A 177 4.41 -25.54 -19.82
CA LEU A 177 4.08 -26.93 -19.51
C LEU A 177 4.39 -27.83 -20.71
N ILE A 178 3.85 -27.47 -21.88
CA ILE A 178 4.03 -28.25 -23.11
C ILE A 178 5.49 -28.31 -23.52
N ASP A 179 6.21 -27.18 -23.44
CA ASP A 179 7.66 -27.12 -23.67
C ASP A 179 8.40 -28.13 -22.78
N LYS A 180 8.08 -28.16 -21.48
CA LYS A 180 8.66 -29.13 -20.55
C LYS A 180 8.26 -30.58 -20.85
N LEU A 181 6.98 -30.83 -21.16
CA LEU A 181 6.45 -32.18 -21.41
C LEU A 181 7.09 -32.84 -22.64
N ILE A 182 7.31 -32.09 -23.73
CA ILE A 182 7.89 -32.60 -24.98
C ILE A 182 9.35 -33.05 -24.80
N HIS A 183 10.06 -32.43 -23.86
CA HIS A 183 11.46 -32.73 -23.55
C HIS A 183 11.64 -33.82 -22.48
N LEU A 184 10.56 -34.42 -21.97
CA LEU A 184 10.65 -35.46 -20.96
C LEU A 184 11.26 -36.77 -21.49
N PRO A 185 12.02 -37.50 -20.64
CA PRO A 185 12.67 -38.73 -21.06
C PRO A 185 11.66 -39.86 -21.30
N HIS A 186 11.89 -40.61 -22.37
CA HIS A 186 11.17 -41.83 -22.72
C HIS A 186 11.46 -42.94 -21.70
N THR A 187 10.50 -43.24 -20.82
CA THR A 187 10.65 -44.27 -19.78
C THR A 187 9.58 -45.36 -19.92
N ALA A 188 9.91 -46.60 -19.52
CA ALA A 188 8.95 -47.70 -19.47
C ALA A 188 7.77 -47.40 -18.53
N THR A 189 8.03 -46.64 -17.46
CA THR A 189 7.02 -46.16 -16.51
C THR A 189 6.00 -45.25 -17.20
N ALA A 190 6.44 -44.33 -18.06
CA ALA A 190 5.52 -43.43 -18.78
C ALA A 190 4.56 -44.20 -19.70
N LYS A 191 5.06 -45.21 -20.42
CA LYS A 191 4.19 -46.07 -21.25
C LYS A 191 3.18 -46.83 -20.38
N LYS A 192 3.63 -47.41 -19.27
CA LYS A 192 2.77 -48.14 -18.35
C LYS A 192 1.66 -47.26 -17.77
N GLU A 193 2.00 -46.07 -17.28
CA GLU A 193 1.02 -45.11 -16.74
C GLU A 193 -0.02 -44.68 -17.78
N LEU A 194 0.41 -44.45 -19.03
CA LEU A 194 -0.49 -44.15 -20.14
C LEU A 194 -1.46 -45.30 -20.40
N VAL A 195 -0.97 -46.55 -20.42
CA VAL A 195 -1.84 -47.72 -20.64
C VAL A 195 -2.78 -47.92 -19.45
N ASP A 196 -2.30 -47.76 -18.22
CA ASP A 196 -3.08 -47.95 -17.00
C ASP A 196 -4.23 -46.93 -16.89
N ILE A 197 -4.01 -45.65 -17.24
CA ILE A 197 -5.10 -44.67 -17.27
C ILE A 197 -6.13 -44.98 -18.36
N CYS A 198 -5.68 -45.50 -19.50
CA CYS A 198 -6.59 -45.93 -20.56
C CYS A 198 -7.44 -47.13 -20.12
N ARG A 199 -6.85 -48.12 -19.43
CA ARG A 199 -7.59 -49.26 -18.84
C ARG A 199 -8.59 -48.81 -17.77
N ALA A 200 -8.18 -47.87 -16.93
CA ALA A 200 -9.03 -47.33 -15.87
C ALA A 200 -10.27 -46.60 -16.42
N GLN A 201 -10.09 -45.82 -17.49
CA GLN A 201 -11.17 -44.99 -18.04
C GLN A 201 -12.20 -45.76 -18.89
N TYR A 202 -11.78 -46.78 -19.64
CA TYR A 202 -12.63 -47.41 -20.66
C TYR A 202 -13.24 -48.77 -20.27
N HIS A 203 -12.82 -49.40 -19.16
CA HIS A 203 -13.29 -50.71 -18.68
C HIS A 203 -13.42 -51.79 -19.79
N LYS A 204 -14.09 -52.93 -19.54
CA LYS A 204 -14.10 -54.14 -20.40
C LYS A 204 -14.55 -53.95 -21.87
N GLN A 205 -15.10 -52.80 -22.27
CA GLN A 205 -15.62 -52.57 -23.62
C GLN A 205 -14.55 -52.36 -24.71
N VAL A 206 -13.32 -51.94 -24.34
CA VAL A 206 -12.26 -51.56 -25.29
C VAL A 206 -10.92 -52.27 -25.01
N ASP A 207 -10.93 -53.25 -24.10
CA ASP A 207 -9.72 -53.91 -23.55
C ASP A 207 -8.81 -54.52 -24.63
N ASN A 208 -9.41 -55.11 -25.68
CA ASN A 208 -8.66 -55.64 -26.82
C ASN A 208 -7.84 -54.58 -27.57
N PHE A 209 -8.36 -53.36 -27.74
CA PHE A 209 -7.62 -52.30 -28.43
C PHE A 209 -6.52 -51.69 -27.57
N ILE A 210 -6.74 -51.61 -26.25
CA ILE A 210 -5.73 -51.14 -25.31
C ILE A 210 -4.58 -52.15 -25.22
N GLN A 211 -4.88 -53.45 -25.26
CA GLN A 211 -3.87 -54.51 -25.32
C GLN A 211 -3.05 -54.46 -26.62
N ILE A 212 -3.71 -54.30 -27.78
CA ILE A 212 -3.00 -54.12 -29.07
C ILE A 212 -2.10 -52.89 -29.02
N PHE A 213 -2.57 -51.78 -28.45
CA PHE A 213 -1.74 -50.59 -28.29
C PHE A 213 -0.53 -50.83 -27.37
N ASP A 214 -0.72 -51.52 -26.23
CA ASP A 214 0.36 -51.85 -25.30
C ASP A 214 1.47 -52.68 -25.98
N GLU A 215 1.08 -53.66 -26.80
CA GLU A 215 2.02 -54.55 -27.52
C GLU A 215 2.69 -53.85 -28.72
N GLU A 216 1.91 -53.17 -29.55
CA GLU A 216 2.33 -52.67 -30.86
C GLU A 216 2.84 -51.22 -30.87
N TYR A 217 2.47 -50.37 -29.90
CA TYR A 217 2.84 -48.95 -29.94
C TYR A 217 4.36 -48.73 -29.97
N ARG A 218 4.82 -47.92 -30.94
CA ARG A 218 6.18 -47.43 -31.12
C ARG A 218 6.13 -45.91 -31.37
N SER A 219 7.15 -45.19 -30.92
CA SER A 219 7.21 -43.72 -31.02
C SER A 219 7.08 -43.18 -32.45
N VAL A 220 7.52 -43.95 -33.45
CA VAL A 220 7.40 -43.57 -34.88
C VAL A 220 5.98 -43.70 -35.44
N ASP A 221 5.06 -44.36 -34.73
CA ASP A 221 3.69 -44.62 -35.19
C ASP A 221 2.65 -43.71 -34.53
N ALA A 222 3.06 -42.68 -33.80
CA ALA A 222 2.15 -41.83 -33.01
C ALA A 222 1.04 -41.19 -33.87
N SER A 223 1.36 -40.70 -35.08
CA SER A 223 0.40 -40.14 -36.05
C SER A 223 -0.65 -41.14 -36.53
N ARG A 224 -0.27 -42.40 -36.73
CA ARG A 224 -1.20 -43.49 -37.07
C ARG A 224 -2.17 -43.76 -35.93
N TRP A 225 -1.69 -43.74 -34.70
CA TRP A 225 -2.52 -43.94 -33.51
C TRP A 225 -3.41 -42.74 -33.18
N TYR A 226 -2.95 -41.53 -33.51
CA TYR A 226 -3.74 -40.30 -33.40
C TYR A 226 -4.90 -40.26 -34.41
N SER A 227 -4.61 -40.56 -35.69
CA SER A 227 -5.60 -40.54 -36.78
C SER A 227 -6.58 -41.72 -36.75
N ARG A 228 -6.24 -42.81 -36.06
CA ARG A 228 -7.14 -43.95 -35.87
C ARG A 228 -8.24 -43.58 -34.87
N ALA A 229 -9.49 -43.91 -35.19
CA ALA A 229 -10.59 -43.85 -34.23
C ALA A 229 -10.30 -44.75 -33.01
N SER A 230 -9.69 -44.18 -31.97
CA SER A 230 -9.14 -44.88 -30.82
C SER A 230 -9.46 -44.15 -29.51
N PHE A 231 -9.13 -44.79 -28.39
CA PHE A 231 -9.30 -44.24 -27.05
C PHE A 231 -8.31 -43.08 -26.75
N LEU A 232 -7.16 -43.05 -27.44
CA LEU A 232 -6.08 -42.09 -27.19
C LEU A 232 -6.50 -40.67 -27.57
N TYR A 233 -7.01 -40.48 -28.79
CA TYR A 233 -7.48 -39.18 -29.26
C TYR A 233 -8.53 -38.60 -28.31
N ARG A 234 -9.50 -39.42 -27.90
CA ARG A 234 -10.59 -39.01 -27.01
C ARG A 234 -10.08 -38.63 -25.62
N LEU A 235 -9.29 -39.50 -25.00
CA LEU A 235 -8.83 -39.29 -23.62
C LEU A 235 -7.82 -38.16 -23.53
N LEU A 236 -6.90 -38.05 -24.50
CA LEU A 236 -5.95 -36.95 -24.57
C LEU A 236 -6.68 -35.62 -24.76
N ASN A 237 -7.57 -35.50 -25.75
CA ASN A 237 -8.28 -34.25 -25.99
C ASN A 237 -9.25 -33.90 -24.84
N GLN A 238 -9.83 -34.89 -24.16
CA GLN A 238 -10.58 -34.66 -22.93
C GLN A 238 -9.67 -34.12 -21.82
N GLY A 239 -8.50 -34.74 -21.61
CA GLY A 239 -7.53 -34.28 -20.62
C GLY A 239 -7.03 -32.86 -20.88
N LEU A 240 -6.75 -32.55 -22.14
CA LEU A 240 -6.33 -31.22 -22.58
C LEU A 240 -7.44 -30.18 -22.45
N ARG A 241 -8.70 -30.56 -22.65
CA ARG A 241 -9.85 -29.67 -22.51
C ARG A 241 -10.18 -29.35 -21.06
N MET A 242 -10.24 -30.39 -20.24
CA MET A 242 -10.51 -30.25 -18.81
C MET A 242 -9.32 -29.73 -18.02
N GLU A 243 -8.21 -29.39 -18.70
CA GLU A 243 -6.92 -29.06 -18.10
C GLU A 243 -6.53 -30.08 -17.03
N ASN A 244 -6.87 -31.35 -17.28
CA ASN A 244 -6.60 -32.44 -16.36
C ASN A 244 -5.13 -32.82 -16.51
N PHE A 245 -4.30 -32.14 -15.72
CA PHE A 245 -2.85 -32.31 -15.72
C PHE A 245 -2.41 -33.74 -15.42
N ASP A 246 -3.18 -34.54 -14.66
CA ASP A 246 -2.85 -35.95 -14.42
C ASP A 246 -2.98 -36.77 -15.72
N ILE A 247 -4.06 -36.57 -16.48
CA ILE A 247 -4.22 -37.20 -17.80
C ILE A 247 -3.13 -36.70 -18.75
N ILE A 248 -2.92 -35.39 -18.85
CA ILE A 248 -1.91 -34.79 -19.74
C ILE A 248 -0.51 -35.34 -19.42
N TYR A 249 -0.15 -35.40 -18.13
CA TYR A 249 1.12 -35.93 -17.65
C TYR A 249 1.27 -37.42 -17.96
N LYS A 250 0.24 -38.24 -17.76
CA LYS A 250 0.28 -39.66 -18.13
C LYS A 250 0.38 -39.86 -19.65
N PHE A 251 -0.13 -38.91 -20.44
CA PHE A 251 0.01 -38.89 -21.90
C PHE A 251 1.34 -38.29 -22.40
N ARG A 252 2.24 -37.85 -21.51
CA ARG A 252 3.52 -37.18 -21.86
C ARG A 252 4.33 -37.91 -22.94
N LEU A 253 4.37 -39.25 -22.88
CA LEU A 253 5.10 -40.07 -23.85
C LEU A 253 4.53 -39.88 -25.26
N PHE A 254 3.21 -40.02 -25.40
CA PHE A 254 2.52 -39.91 -26.68
C PHE A 254 2.58 -38.48 -27.23
N ILE A 255 2.42 -37.47 -26.36
CA ILE A 255 2.55 -36.05 -26.73
C ILE A 255 3.94 -35.75 -27.30
N ALA A 256 5.00 -36.19 -26.61
CA ALA A 256 6.38 -35.99 -27.04
C ALA A 256 6.71 -36.74 -28.34
N ASP A 257 6.22 -37.98 -28.46
CA ASP A 257 6.40 -38.79 -29.67
C ASP A 257 5.75 -38.14 -30.89
N PHE A 258 4.49 -37.72 -30.76
CA PHE A 258 3.77 -37.14 -31.88
C PHE A 258 4.35 -35.78 -32.29
N HIS A 259 4.74 -34.94 -31.32
CA HIS A 259 5.45 -33.69 -31.58
C HIS A 259 6.76 -33.93 -32.37
N LYS A 260 7.60 -34.86 -31.93
CA LYS A 260 8.86 -35.21 -32.62
C LYS A 260 8.61 -35.78 -34.01
N GLN A 261 7.54 -36.55 -34.19
CA GLN A 261 7.17 -37.09 -35.49
C GLN A 261 6.78 -35.97 -36.48
N LEU A 262 5.99 -34.98 -36.05
CA LEU A 262 5.66 -33.82 -36.89
C LEU A 262 6.91 -33.02 -37.27
N LEU A 263 7.87 -32.84 -36.34
CA LEU A 263 9.17 -32.23 -36.64
C LEU A 263 9.95 -33.02 -37.71
N THR A 264 9.89 -34.34 -37.65
CA THR A 264 10.62 -35.23 -38.57
C THR A 264 10.00 -35.26 -39.96
N LEU A 265 8.67 -35.24 -40.05
CA LEU A 265 7.94 -35.17 -41.32
C LEU A 265 8.18 -33.83 -42.03
N GLY A 266 8.31 -32.75 -41.26
CA GLY A 266 8.58 -31.42 -41.79
C GLY A 266 7.42 -30.83 -42.61
N CYS A 267 7.69 -29.71 -43.27
CA CYS A 267 6.68 -28.95 -44.02
C CYS A 267 7.03 -28.75 -45.50
N ASP A 268 8.01 -29.48 -46.04
CA ASP A 268 8.47 -29.30 -47.44
C ASP A 268 7.36 -29.55 -48.46
N ASP A 269 6.56 -30.61 -48.26
CA ASP A 269 5.39 -30.94 -49.11
C ASP A 269 4.31 -29.85 -49.07
N LEU A 270 4.20 -29.13 -47.95
CA LEU A 270 3.25 -28.02 -47.78
C LEU A 270 3.80 -26.73 -48.40
N LYS A 271 5.11 -26.49 -48.26
CA LYS A 271 5.78 -25.35 -48.88
C LYS A 271 5.69 -25.41 -50.41
N ALA A 272 5.75 -26.61 -51.00
CA ALA A 272 5.54 -26.81 -52.43
C ALA A 272 4.11 -26.46 -52.91
N LYS A 273 3.13 -26.37 -52.00
CA LYS A 273 1.74 -26.02 -52.28
C LYS A 273 1.41 -24.54 -51.97
N ALA A 274 2.37 -23.76 -51.50
CA ALA A 274 2.20 -22.34 -51.22
C ALA A 274 2.05 -21.52 -52.51
N ASP A 275 1.47 -20.33 -52.39
CA ASP A 275 1.35 -19.37 -53.49
C ASP A 275 2.69 -18.70 -53.85
N GLU A 276 2.67 -17.78 -54.84
CA GLU A 276 3.86 -17.05 -55.30
C GLU A 276 4.50 -16.17 -54.21
N ASN A 277 3.76 -15.83 -53.14
CA ASN A 277 4.24 -15.06 -52.00
C ASN A 277 4.74 -15.97 -50.86
N ASN A 278 4.85 -17.28 -51.08
CA ASN A 278 5.16 -18.29 -50.06
C ASN A 278 4.12 -18.35 -48.93
N ILE A 279 2.85 -18.10 -49.24
CA ILE A 279 1.74 -18.18 -48.30
C ILE A 279 0.90 -19.43 -48.59
N LEU A 280 0.54 -20.17 -47.55
CA LEU A 280 -0.43 -21.27 -47.62
C LEU A 280 -1.57 -21.02 -46.63
N ILE A 281 -2.81 -21.28 -47.05
CA ILE A 281 -4.00 -21.18 -46.19
C ILE A 281 -4.53 -22.57 -45.92
N VAL A 282 -4.78 -22.86 -44.63
CA VAL A 282 -5.48 -24.07 -44.18
C VAL A 282 -6.72 -23.70 -43.37
N TYR A 283 -7.71 -24.57 -43.36
CA TYR A 283 -9.03 -24.30 -42.81
C TYR A 283 -9.42 -25.28 -41.72
N ARG A 284 -10.16 -24.79 -40.72
CA ARG A 284 -10.77 -25.61 -39.66
C ARG A 284 -12.17 -25.11 -39.32
N GLY A 285 -13.19 -25.93 -39.55
CA GLY A 285 -14.54 -25.70 -39.04
C GLY A 285 -14.68 -26.19 -37.59
N GLN A 286 -15.37 -25.41 -36.76
CA GLN A 286 -15.58 -25.68 -35.33
C GLN A 286 -16.84 -24.97 -34.82
N LEU A 287 -17.45 -25.50 -33.76
CA LEU A 287 -18.46 -24.79 -32.98
C LEU A 287 -17.78 -24.06 -31.80
N LEU A 288 -18.11 -22.79 -31.56
CA LEU A 288 -17.60 -22.01 -30.42
C LEU A 288 -18.73 -21.41 -29.57
N PRO A 289 -18.60 -21.36 -28.24
CA PRO A 289 -19.47 -20.55 -27.39
C PRO A 289 -19.38 -19.06 -27.73
N MET A 290 -20.49 -18.35 -27.57
CA MET A 290 -20.53 -16.90 -27.83
C MET A 290 -19.56 -16.10 -26.96
N ASP A 291 -19.32 -16.54 -25.72
CA ASP A 291 -18.38 -15.87 -24.80
C ASP A 291 -16.91 -15.98 -25.28
N GLU A 292 -16.53 -17.14 -25.82
CA GLU A 292 -15.21 -17.34 -26.42
C GLU A 292 -15.07 -16.53 -27.71
N LEU A 293 -16.11 -16.54 -28.56
CA LEU A 293 -16.13 -15.76 -29.78
C LEU A 293 -15.99 -14.25 -29.49
N ASN A 294 -16.71 -13.74 -28.48
CA ASN A 294 -16.58 -12.37 -27.99
C ASN A 294 -15.18 -12.09 -27.44
N SER A 295 -14.56 -13.06 -26.77
CA SER A 295 -13.19 -12.94 -26.27
C SER A 295 -12.15 -12.86 -27.39
N ILE A 296 -12.33 -13.61 -28.49
CA ILE A 296 -11.48 -13.48 -29.69
C ILE A 296 -11.74 -12.13 -30.37
N ARG A 297 -13.02 -11.71 -30.48
CA ARG A 297 -13.42 -10.45 -31.13
C ARG A 297 -12.86 -9.22 -30.44
N THR A 298 -12.86 -9.21 -29.11
CA THR A 298 -12.28 -8.12 -28.30
C THR A 298 -10.75 -8.14 -28.28
N ASN A 299 -10.12 -9.19 -28.83
CA ASN A 299 -8.68 -9.40 -28.79
C ASN A 299 -8.01 -9.45 -30.18
N GLN A 300 -8.45 -8.58 -31.09
CA GLN A 300 -7.77 -8.41 -32.38
C GLN A 300 -6.30 -8.03 -32.18
N SER A 301 -5.41 -8.59 -33.00
CA SER A 301 -3.95 -8.50 -32.84
C SER A 301 -3.35 -9.19 -31.60
N GLY A 302 -4.16 -9.86 -30.78
CA GLY A 302 -3.69 -10.77 -29.72
C GLY A 302 -3.27 -12.14 -30.25
N TYR A 303 -2.95 -13.06 -29.35
CA TYR A 303 -2.57 -14.43 -29.69
C TYR A 303 -3.60 -15.45 -29.19
N ILE A 304 -3.70 -16.54 -29.93
CA ILE A 304 -4.52 -17.69 -29.62
C ILE A 304 -3.64 -18.94 -29.72
N ALA A 305 -3.72 -19.83 -28.73
CA ALA A 305 -3.09 -21.13 -28.78
C ALA A 305 -4.16 -22.21 -28.66
N MET A 306 -4.09 -23.16 -29.58
CA MET A 306 -4.93 -24.34 -29.51
C MET A 306 -4.24 -25.30 -28.53
N ASN A 307 -4.91 -25.62 -27.42
CA ASN A 307 -4.33 -26.46 -26.36
C ASN A 307 -4.34 -27.96 -26.74
N THR A 308 -4.43 -28.27 -28.04
CA THR A 308 -4.47 -29.62 -28.62
C THR A 308 -3.63 -29.70 -29.90
N PHE A 309 -3.42 -30.92 -30.40
CA PHE A 309 -2.97 -31.11 -31.78
C PHE A 309 -4.09 -30.64 -32.72
N LEU A 310 -3.83 -29.59 -33.49
CA LEU A 310 -4.84 -28.97 -34.34
C LEU A 310 -4.84 -29.61 -35.71
N SER A 311 -5.89 -30.37 -36.02
CA SER A 311 -6.14 -30.93 -37.35
C SER A 311 -6.83 -29.89 -38.23
N THR A 312 -6.33 -29.71 -39.46
CA THR A 312 -6.81 -28.73 -40.45
C THR A 312 -6.84 -29.33 -41.85
N SER A 313 -7.55 -28.69 -42.78
CA SER A 313 -7.69 -29.13 -44.17
C SER A 313 -7.18 -28.07 -45.15
N LEU A 314 -6.63 -28.51 -46.28
CA LEU A 314 -6.36 -27.64 -47.43
C LEU A 314 -7.64 -27.16 -48.14
N SER A 315 -8.80 -27.77 -47.85
CA SER A 315 -10.08 -27.46 -48.49
C SER A 315 -11.04 -26.80 -47.49
N SER A 316 -11.46 -25.57 -47.81
CA SER A 316 -12.51 -24.86 -47.06
C SER A 316 -13.83 -25.62 -47.05
N ALA A 317 -14.20 -26.27 -48.16
CA ALA A 317 -15.44 -27.07 -48.24
C ALA A 317 -15.40 -28.28 -47.29
N VAL A 318 -14.26 -28.95 -47.19
CA VAL A 318 -14.08 -30.07 -46.24
C VAL A 318 -14.11 -29.55 -44.81
N ALA A 319 -13.51 -28.39 -44.54
CA ALA A 319 -13.57 -27.77 -43.21
C ALA A 319 -15.00 -27.37 -42.81
N ALA A 320 -15.83 -26.91 -43.75
CA ALA A 320 -17.21 -26.54 -43.49
C ALA A 320 -18.08 -27.73 -43.02
N ASP A 321 -17.78 -28.96 -43.43
CA ASP A 321 -18.47 -30.16 -42.93
C ASP A 321 -18.29 -30.38 -41.41
N PHE A 322 -17.25 -29.78 -40.80
CA PHE A 322 -16.96 -29.89 -39.38
C PHE A 322 -17.55 -28.75 -38.52
N GLN A 323 -18.21 -27.75 -39.12
CA GLN A 323 -18.73 -26.57 -38.39
C GLN A 323 -20.07 -26.81 -37.66
N GLY A 324 -20.75 -27.93 -37.92
CA GLY A 324 -22.08 -28.23 -37.36
C GLY A 324 -23.19 -27.27 -37.82
N ASN A 325 -24.46 -27.56 -37.48
CA ASN A 325 -25.60 -26.66 -37.71
C ASN A 325 -25.92 -25.89 -36.41
N GLY A 326 -25.61 -24.59 -36.35
CA GLY A 326 -25.87 -23.72 -35.19
C GLY A 326 -27.35 -23.66 -34.76
N ASP A 327 -28.28 -23.71 -35.73
CA ASP A 327 -29.73 -23.66 -35.51
C ASP A 327 -30.30 -24.77 -34.61
N GLN A 328 -29.58 -25.88 -34.42
CA GLN A 328 -30.01 -26.98 -33.54
C GLN A 328 -29.44 -26.90 -32.12
N ARG A 329 -28.64 -25.87 -31.81
CA ARG A 329 -27.81 -25.79 -30.60
C ARG A 329 -27.78 -24.34 -30.07
N PRO A 330 -28.71 -23.92 -29.18
CA PRO A 330 -29.00 -22.52 -28.88
C PRO A 330 -27.88 -21.65 -28.23
N PHE A 331 -26.62 -22.11 -28.18
CA PHE A 331 -25.52 -21.41 -27.50
C PHE A 331 -24.14 -21.59 -28.16
N LEU A 332 -24.10 -22.16 -29.37
CA LEU A 332 -22.86 -22.41 -30.11
C LEU A 332 -22.96 -21.83 -31.53
N GLU A 333 -21.96 -21.04 -31.88
CA GLU A 333 -21.82 -20.40 -33.19
C GLU A 333 -20.95 -21.27 -34.10
N SER A 334 -21.32 -21.39 -35.37
CA SER A 334 -20.51 -22.06 -36.38
C SER A 334 -19.37 -21.13 -36.82
N VAL A 335 -18.14 -21.63 -36.77
CA VAL A 335 -16.93 -20.85 -37.05
C VAL A 335 -16.03 -21.59 -38.03
N ILE A 336 -15.48 -20.86 -39.00
CA ILE A 336 -14.33 -21.31 -39.80
C ILE A 336 -13.11 -20.48 -39.41
N PHE A 337 -12.08 -21.17 -38.93
CA PHE A 337 -10.74 -20.63 -38.82
C PHE A 337 -10.03 -20.74 -40.17
N GLU A 338 -9.62 -19.60 -40.70
CA GLU A 338 -8.74 -19.46 -41.86
C GLU A 338 -7.33 -19.16 -41.35
N ILE A 339 -6.43 -20.14 -41.45
CA ILE A 339 -5.09 -20.05 -40.86
C ILE A 339 -4.08 -19.85 -41.99
N LYS A 340 -3.48 -18.66 -42.00
CA LYS A 340 -2.40 -18.25 -42.90
C LYS A 340 -1.05 -18.75 -42.35
N ILE A 341 -0.33 -19.46 -43.19
CA ILE A 341 1.05 -19.91 -42.96
C ILE A 341 1.95 -19.12 -43.90
N ASP A 342 2.80 -18.27 -43.36
CA ASP A 342 3.78 -17.49 -44.13
C ASP A 342 5.16 -18.16 -44.00
N PHE A 343 5.60 -18.85 -45.07
CA PHE A 343 6.89 -19.55 -45.04
C PHE A 343 8.11 -18.61 -45.11
N SER A 344 7.91 -17.30 -45.34
CA SER A 344 9.00 -16.31 -45.34
C SER A 344 9.39 -15.89 -43.91
N THR A 345 8.45 -15.93 -42.97
CA THR A 345 8.66 -15.55 -41.56
C THR A 345 9.06 -16.74 -40.68
N LEU A 346 8.95 -17.97 -41.18
CA LEU A 346 9.30 -19.18 -40.45
C LEU A 346 10.82 -19.44 -40.49
N THR A 347 11.51 -19.17 -39.39
CA THR A 347 12.84 -19.71 -39.13
C THR A 347 12.72 -21.20 -38.77
N SER A 348 13.16 -22.07 -39.68
CA SER A 348 13.26 -23.53 -39.48
C SER A 348 14.03 -23.88 -38.18
N PRO A 349 13.55 -24.78 -37.28
CA PRO A 349 12.24 -25.43 -37.17
C PRO A 349 11.63 -25.18 -35.76
N THR A 350 10.80 -24.14 -35.59
CA THR A 350 10.30 -23.78 -34.23
C THR A 350 8.83 -24.10 -33.98
N VAL A 351 8.02 -24.33 -35.01
CA VAL A 351 6.63 -24.82 -34.87
C VAL A 351 6.45 -26.10 -35.68
N PRO A 352 6.26 -27.27 -35.05
CA PRO A 352 6.03 -28.51 -35.78
C PRO A 352 4.62 -28.57 -36.33
N PHE A 353 4.51 -28.67 -37.65
CA PHE A 353 3.28 -29.02 -38.36
C PHE A 353 3.66 -29.77 -39.64
N ALA A 354 2.81 -30.70 -40.06
CA ALA A 354 3.07 -31.53 -41.23
C ALA A 354 1.78 -32.04 -41.87
N LEU A 355 1.87 -32.42 -43.14
CA LEU A 355 0.85 -33.22 -43.83
C LEU A 355 1.01 -34.68 -43.38
N ILE A 356 -0.02 -35.26 -42.77
CA ILE A 356 0.08 -36.63 -42.21
C ILE A 356 -0.51 -37.72 -43.11
N SER A 357 -0.93 -37.37 -44.33
CA SER A 357 -1.61 -38.28 -45.27
C SER A 357 -0.83 -39.58 -45.55
N GLN A 358 0.50 -39.55 -45.53
CA GLN A 358 1.34 -40.74 -45.79
C GLN A 358 1.35 -41.75 -44.62
N MET A 359 1.00 -41.31 -43.41
CA MET A 359 1.06 -42.11 -42.16
C MET A 359 -0.30 -42.23 -41.47
N SER A 360 -1.31 -41.50 -41.96
CA SER A 360 -2.68 -41.53 -41.46
C SER A 360 -3.37 -42.85 -41.78
N THR A 361 -4.30 -43.27 -40.92
CA THR A 361 -5.20 -44.40 -41.22
C THR A 361 -6.18 -44.12 -42.36
N LYS A 362 -6.24 -42.86 -42.83
CA LYS A 362 -7.02 -42.40 -43.98
C LYS A 362 -6.14 -41.57 -44.93
N PRO A 363 -5.41 -42.22 -45.86
CA PRO A 363 -4.43 -41.54 -46.70
C PRO A 363 -5.05 -40.59 -47.75
N ASP A 364 -6.34 -40.75 -48.06
CA ASP A 364 -7.07 -39.89 -49.00
C ASP A 364 -7.39 -38.50 -48.42
N GLU A 365 -7.36 -38.36 -47.09
CA GLU A 365 -7.59 -37.08 -46.41
C GLU A 365 -6.28 -36.27 -46.39
N GLN A 366 -6.27 -35.10 -47.04
CA GLN A 366 -5.14 -34.14 -47.02
C GLN A 366 -5.12 -33.36 -45.69
N GLU A 367 -4.88 -34.08 -44.60
CA GLU A 367 -4.91 -33.58 -43.24
C GLU A 367 -3.58 -32.93 -42.84
N VAL A 368 -3.63 -31.65 -42.47
CA VAL A 368 -2.50 -30.88 -41.95
C VAL A 368 -2.66 -30.78 -40.44
N VAL A 369 -1.70 -31.32 -39.69
CA VAL A 369 -1.74 -31.30 -38.22
C VAL A 369 -0.66 -30.38 -37.68
N PHE A 370 -1.06 -29.43 -36.84
CA PHE A 370 -0.16 -28.62 -36.03
C PHE A 370 0.07 -29.30 -34.68
N SER A 371 1.30 -29.22 -34.20
CA SER A 371 1.64 -29.68 -32.86
C SER A 371 0.89 -28.91 -31.79
N ILE A 372 0.65 -29.58 -30.66
CA ILE A 372 0.26 -28.93 -29.42
C ILE A 372 1.23 -27.78 -29.08
N GLY A 373 0.68 -26.66 -28.60
CA GLY A 373 1.45 -25.46 -28.28
C GLY A 373 1.75 -24.55 -29.49
N SER A 374 1.11 -24.79 -30.63
CA SER A 374 1.17 -23.85 -31.77
C SER A 374 0.40 -22.58 -31.43
N VAL A 375 1.01 -21.44 -31.75
CA VAL A 375 0.48 -20.10 -31.45
C VAL A 375 0.11 -19.40 -32.75
N PHE A 376 -1.05 -18.78 -32.78
CA PHE A 376 -1.56 -18.03 -33.91
C PHE A 376 -1.87 -16.60 -33.49
N ARG A 377 -1.63 -15.62 -34.35
CA ARG A 377 -2.02 -14.22 -34.17
C ARG A 377 -3.42 -14.02 -34.76
N ILE A 378 -4.29 -13.32 -34.06
CA ILE A 378 -5.63 -12.98 -34.53
C ILE A 378 -5.54 -11.78 -35.48
N ASP A 379 -5.88 -11.98 -36.76
CA ASP A 379 -5.84 -10.93 -37.79
C ASP A 379 -7.15 -10.12 -37.81
N SER A 380 -8.25 -10.79 -38.12
CA SER A 380 -9.59 -10.20 -38.18
C SER A 380 -10.66 -11.25 -37.95
N ILE A 381 -11.86 -10.78 -37.65
CA ILE A 381 -13.08 -11.57 -37.67
C ILE A 381 -14.03 -10.86 -38.63
N ASP A 382 -14.51 -11.59 -39.63
CA ASP A 382 -15.47 -11.07 -40.61
C ASP A 382 -16.89 -11.47 -40.15
N ASP A 383 -17.73 -10.47 -39.88
CA ASP A 383 -19.08 -10.64 -39.34
C ASP A 383 -20.17 -10.67 -40.44
N ASP A 384 -19.77 -10.57 -41.71
CA ASP A 384 -20.66 -10.26 -42.85
C ASP A 384 -21.49 -11.46 -43.34
N ILE A 385 -21.21 -12.68 -42.89
CA ILE A 385 -21.82 -13.92 -43.38
C ILE A 385 -22.51 -14.68 -42.24
N TYR A 386 -23.57 -14.13 -41.64
CA TYR A 386 -24.38 -14.89 -40.68
C TYR A 386 -25.09 -16.07 -41.38
N PRO A 387 -25.09 -17.31 -40.83
CA PRO A 387 -24.73 -17.74 -39.47
C PRO A 387 -23.31 -18.34 -39.30
N LEU A 388 -22.35 -17.95 -40.14
CA LEU A 388 -20.99 -18.52 -40.17
C LEU A 388 -19.91 -17.46 -39.94
N TRP A 389 -19.24 -17.53 -38.80
CA TRP A 389 -18.17 -16.59 -38.46
C TRP A 389 -16.84 -17.00 -39.11
N HIS A 390 -16.18 -16.05 -39.78
CA HIS A 390 -14.88 -16.25 -40.39
C HIS A 390 -13.79 -15.60 -39.54
N ILE A 391 -12.94 -16.41 -38.91
CA ILE A 391 -11.82 -15.94 -38.08
C ILE A 391 -10.52 -16.15 -38.83
N LYS A 392 -9.83 -15.05 -39.16
CA LYS A 392 -8.54 -15.07 -39.85
C LYS A 392 -7.41 -15.07 -38.82
N LEU A 393 -6.52 -16.04 -38.94
CA LEU A 393 -5.38 -16.24 -38.06
C LEU A 393 -4.10 -16.33 -38.89
N THR A 394 -2.97 -15.85 -38.35
CA THR A 394 -1.64 -16.09 -38.93
C THR A 394 -0.82 -16.94 -37.97
N LEU A 395 -0.19 -18.01 -38.45
CA LEU A 395 0.76 -18.79 -37.67
C LEU A 395 1.95 -17.91 -37.25
N ASP A 396 2.24 -17.84 -35.96
CA ASP A 396 3.41 -17.14 -35.44
C ASP A 396 4.42 -18.12 -34.81
N SER A 397 5.70 -17.77 -34.85
CA SER A 397 6.73 -18.55 -34.17
C SER A 397 6.84 -18.11 -32.71
N LYS A 398 7.14 -19.05 -31.80
CA LYS A 398 7.49 -18.74 -30.40
C LYS A 398 8.70 -17.79 -30.30
N GLN A 399 9.46 -17.62 -31.39
CA GLN A 399 10.64 -16.76 -31.49
C GLN A 399 10.34 -15.33 -31.96
N SER A 400 9.07 -14.92 -32.12
CA SER A 400 8.76 -13.51 -32.34
C SER A 400 9.18 -12.70 -31.10
N THR A 401 9.81 -11.55 -31.32
CA THR A 401 10.49 -10.72 -30.28
C THR A 401 9.59 -10.39 -29.09
N GLY A 402 8.26 -10.40 -29.26
CA GLY A 402 7.29 -10.11 -28.21
C GLY A 402 6.93 -11.28 -27.29
N LEU A 403 7.07 -12.53 -27.73
CA LEU A 403 6.78 -13.73 -26.93
C LEU A 403 8.04 -14.24 -26.21
N ILE A 404 9.23 -14.08 -26.81
CA ILE A 404 10.52 -14.44 -26.19
C ILE A 404 10.72 -13.68 -24.88
N GLU A 405 10.58 -12.35 -24.86
CA GLU A 405 10.78 -11.56 -23.63
C GLU A 405 9.85 -12.01 -22.51
N LEU A 406 8.65 -12.47 -22.87
CA LEU A 406 7.64 -12.95 -21.93
C LEU A 406 8.02 -14.35 -21.43
N PHE A 407 8.31 -15.30 -22.30
CA PHE A 407 8.75 -16.64 -21.90
C PHE A 407 10.09 -16.63 -21.16
N ASP A 408 11.08 -15.83 -21.56
CA ASP A 408 12.37 -15.68 -20.89
C ASP A 408 12.24 -14.98 -19.53
N PHE A 409 11.22 -14.12 -19.34
CA PHE A 409 10.91 -13.51 -18.05
C PHE A 409 10.28 -14.51 -17.06
N TYR A 410 9.44 -15.44 -17.54
CA TYR A 410 8.72 -16.41 -16.69
C TYR A 410 9.37 -17.80 -16.63
N ALA A 411 10.34 -18.10 -17.50
CA ALA A 411 11.05 -19.38 -17.49
C ALA A 411 11.92 -19.51 -16.24
N PRO A 412 11.80 -20.61 -15.46
CA PRO A 412 12.68 -20.86 -14.33
C PRO A 412 14.15 -20.86 -14.77
N LYS A 413 14.99 -20.07 -14.09
CA LYS A 413 16.45 -20.02 -14.31
C LYS A 413 17.13 -21.25 -13.68
N THR A 414 16.88 -22.45 -14.18
CA THR A 414 17.57 -23.66 -13.74
C THR A 414 17.96 -24.54 -14.93
N THR A 415 19.25 -24.88 -14.97
CA THR A 415 19.92 -25.71 -15.97
C THR A 415 19.69 -27.21 -15.78
N LEU A 416 19.39 -27.89 -16.90
CA LEU A 416 19.74 -29.27 -17.33
C LEU A 416 19.42 -30.50 -16.41
N LEU A 417 18.26 -31.14 -16.68
CA LEU A 417 17.81 -32.56 -16.50
C LEU A 417 17.43 -33.09 -15.08
N PRO A 418 16.53 -34.13 -14.93
CA PRO A 418 15.09 -34.15 -15.26
C PRO A 418 14.23 -34.73 -14.10
N THR A 419 13.54 -33.91 -13.30
CA THR A 419 12.35 -34.37 -12.55
C THR A 419 11.16 -33.51 -12.96
N SER A 420 10.48 -33.97 -14.02
CA SER A 420 9.29 -33.34 -14.61
C SER A 420 8.29 -32.75 -13.61
N LEU A 421 8.08 -33.42 -12.47
CA LEU A 421 7.12 -33.02 -11.44
C LEU A 421 7.64 -31.87 -10.53
N LEU A 422 8.96 -31.70 -10.38
CA LEU A 422 9.54 -30.61 -9.62
C LEU A 422 9.35 -29.28 -10.37
N ASP A 423 9.71 -29.27 -11.66
CA ASP A 423 9.48 -28.13 -12.57
C ASP A 423 7.99 -27.75 -12.60
N LEU A 424 7.10 -28.74 -12.65
CA LEU A 424 5.66 -28.51 -12.57
C LEU A 424 5.25 -27.87 -11.25
N SER A 425 5.78 -28.34 -10.13
CA SER A 425 5.45 -27.80 -8.82
C SER A 425 5.91 -26.34 -8.65
N GLU A 426 7.06 -25.98 -9.24
CA GLU A 426 7.56 -24.61 -9.26
C GLU A 426 6.66 -23.71 -10.11
N ILE A 427 6.20 -24.21 -11.27
CA ILE A 427 5.19 -23.52 -12.09
C ILE A 427 3.90 -23.29 -11.29
N PHE A 428 3.41 -24.30 -10.57
CA PHE A 428 2.21 -24.15 -9.74
C PHE A 428 2.41 -23.15 -8.58
N LEU A 429 3.60 -23.12 -7.99
CA LEU A 429 3.99 -22.12 -6.98
C LEU A 429 3.99 -20.69 -7.54
N LEU A 430 4.50 -20.51 -8.77
CA LEU A 430 4.50 -19.22 -9.45
C LEU A 430 3.07 -18.70 -9.68
N ILE A 431 2.10 -19.59 -9.89
CA ILE A 431 0.70 -19.22 -10.13
C ILE A 431 -0.18 -19.08 -8.89
N ASP A 432 0.40 -19.16 -7.69
CA ASP A 432 -0.32 -19.21 -6.42
C ASP A 432 -1.29 -20.40 -6.28
N ASP A 433 -1.16 -21.44 -7.11
CA ASP A 433 -1.88 -22.70 -6.95
C ASP A 433 -1.11 -23.60 -5.96
N TYR A 434 -1.14 -23.17 -4.70
CA TYR A 434 -0.42 -23.82 -3.62
C TYR A 434 -0.89 -25.26 -3.41
N ASN A 435 -2.16 -25.58 -3.71
CA ASN A 435 -2.74 -26.91 -3.52
C ASN A 435 -2.13 -27.92 -4.50
N ARG A 436 -2.11 -27.59 -5.80
CA ARG A 436 -1.49 -28.44 -6.80
C ARG A 436 0.02 -28.52 -6.58
N ALA A 437 0.69 -27.40 -6.31
CA ALA A 437 2.13 -27.38 -6.04
C ALA A 437 2.51 -28.30 -4.87
N GLU A 438 1.74 -28.29 -3.79
CA GLU A 438 1.96 -29.16 -2.63
C GLU A 438 1.74 -30.64 -2.98
N ASN A 439 0.66 -30.96 -3.69
CA ASN A 439 0.34 -32.32 -4.11
C ASN A 439 1.46 -32.91 -4.98
N TYR A 440 1.97 -32.17 -5.95
CA TYR A 440 3.06 -32.62 -6.80
C TYR A 440 4.36 -32.86 -6.03
N ASN A 441 4.71 -31.97 -5.10
CA ASN A 441 5.87 -32.17 -4.24
C ASN A 441 5.70 -33.41 -3.33
N LYS A 442 4.50 -33.69 -2.82
CA LYS A 442 4.21 -34.90 -2.02
C LYS A 442 4.32 -36.19 -2.85
N ILE A 443 3.73 -36.21 -4.05
CA ILE A 443 3.86 -37.36 -4.98
C ILE A 443 5.33 -37.61 -5.30
N LEU A 444 6.11 -36.55 -5.50
CA LEU A 444 7.53 -36.67 -5.80
C LEU A 444 8.34 -37.30 -4.65
N LEU A 445 7.99 -36.99 -3.40
CA LEU A 445 8.57 -37.66 -2.22
C LEU A 445 8.23 -39.14 -2.13
N GLU A 446 7.08 -39.58 -2.66
CA GLU A 446 6.70 -41.01 -2.69
C GLU A 446 7.45 -41.80 -3.77
N GLN A 447 7.76 -41.14 -4.89
CA GLN A 447 8.36 -41.80 -6.06
C GLN A 447 9.90 -41.85 -6.00
N ILE A 448 10.52 -40.92 -5.29
CA ILE A 448 11.97 -40.77 -5.25
C ILE A 448 12.53 -41.38 -3.95
N PRO A 449 13.66 -42.13 -3.99
CA PRO A 449 14.30 -42.65 -2.79
C PRO A 449 14.70 -41.53 -1.82
N GLU A 450 14.60 -41.78 -0.50
CA GLU A 450 14.89 -40.77 0.55
C GLU A 450 16.28 -40.12 0.44
N ASN A 451 17.27 -40.82 -0.11
CA ASN A 451 18.65 -40.34 -0.27
C ASN A 451 18.91 -39.59 -1.59
N HIS A 452 17.88 -39.28 -2.37
CA HIS A 452 18.04 -38.61 -3.66
C HIS A 452 18.37 -37.12 -3.50
N SER A 453 19.19 -36.58 -4.41
CA SER A 453 19.71 -35.20 -4.34
C SER A 453 18.64 -34.11 -4.39
N ASP A 454 17.44 -34.42 -4.90
CA ASP A 454 16.32 -33.46 -5.00
C ASP A 454 15.39 -33.46 -3.79
N VAL A 455 15.48 -34.46 -2.89
CA VAL A 455 14.63 -34.53 -1.68
C VAL A 455 14.74 -33.26 -0.82
N PRO A 456 15.94 -32.68 -0.57
CA PRO A 456 16.05 -31.42 0.15
C PRO A 456 15.37 -30.23 -0.55
N LYS A 457 15.40 -30.18 -1.90
CA LYS A 457 14.72 -29.13 -2.69
C LYS A 457 13.20 -29.25 -2.56
N ILE A 458 12.68 -30.47 -2.60
CA ILE A 458 11.25 -30.74 -2.46
C ILE A 458 10.75 -30.31 -1.08
N TYR A 459 11.49 -30.65 -0.02
CA TYR A 459 11.17 -30.17 1.33
C TYR A 459 11.27 -28.64 1.45
N ASN A 460 12.24 -28.01 0.79
CA ASN A 460 12.31 -26.55 0.74
C ASN A 460 11.09 -25.92 0.03
N ASN A 461 10.63 -26.51 -1.07
CA ASN A 461 9.45 -26.06 -1.80
C ASN A 461 8.18 -26.20 -0.93
N LEU A 462 7.99 -27.34 -0.26
CA LEU A 462 6.89 -27.54 0.70
C LEU A 462 6.95 -26.53 1.84
N ALA A 463 8.15 -26.25 2.37
CA ALA A 463 8.30 -25.22 3.39
C ALA A 463 7.90 -23.82 2.89
N ASN A 464 8.29 -23.48 1.66
CA ASN A 464 7.94 -22.20 1.06
C ASN A 464 6.43 -22.09 0.83
N ILE A 465 5.77 -23.17 0.38
CA ILE A 465 4.30 -23.24 0.24
C ILE A 465 3.63 -22.99 1.60
N CYS A 466 4.05 -23.69 2.65
CA CYS A 466 3.49 -23.51 3.99
C CYS A 466 3.73 -22.09 4.53
N ARG A 467 4.90 -21.50 4.27
CA ARG A 467 5.23 -20.11 4.64
C ARG A 467 4.31 -19.11 3.94
N LEU A 468 4.08 -19.28 2.63
CA LEU A 468 3.21 -18.40 1.84
C LEU A 468 1.74 -18.49 2.30
N ARG A 469 1.28 -19.65 2.77
CA ARG A 469 -0.04 -19.82 3.40
C ARG A 469 -0.13 -19.32 4.86
N GLY A 470 0.97 -18.89 5.46
CA GLY A 470 1.01 -18.46 6.87
C GLY A 470 1.18 -19.60 7.89
N ASN A 471 1.33 -20.85 7.44
CA ASN A 471 1.58 -22.02 8.29
C ASN A 471 3.07 -22.13 8.68
N PHE A 472 3.55 -21.19 9.49
CA PHE A 472 4.98 -21.06 9.81
C PHE A 472 5.57 -22.23 10.62
N THR A 473 4.75 -22.94 11.40
CA THR A 473 5.18 -24.12 12.17
C THR A 473 5.50 -25.30 11.26
N GLU A 474 4.60 -25.58 10.33
CA GLU A 474 4.77 -26.64 9.33
C GLU A 474 5.92 -26.31 8.37
N ALA A 475 6.03 -25.03 7.95
CA ALA A 475 7.16 -24.56 7.17
C ALA A 475 8.51 -24.83 7.85
N LYS A 476 8.59 -24.57 9.16
CA LYS A 476 9.81 -24.85 9.94
C LYS A 476 10.13 -26.36 9.98
N ASN A 477 9.12 -27.21 10.11
CA ASN A 477 9.32 -28.66 10.13
C ASN A 477 9.89 -29.15 8.80
N TYR A 478 9.34 -28.70 7.67
CA TYR A 478 9.86 -29.04 6.35
C TYR A 478 11.28 -28.50 6.10
N LEU A 479 11.62 -27.29 6.56
CA LEU A 479 13.01 -26.79 6.48
C LEU A 479 13.98 -27.61 7.33
N THR A 480 13.52 -28.17 8.44
CA THR A 480 14.33 -29.06 9.28
C THR A 480 14.60 -30.37 8.55
N LEU A 481 13.56 -30.95 7.92
CA LEU A 481 13.70 -32.15 7.09
C LEU A 481 14.60 -31.90 5.87
N ALA A 482 14.51 -30.72 5.25
CA ALA A 482 15.39 -30.32 4.16
C ALA A 482 16.86 -30.28 4.61
N ASP A 483 17.14 -29.72 5.80
CA ASP A 483 18.49 -29.68 6.37
C ASP A 483 19.04 -31.07 6.75
N GLU A 484 18.19 -31.95 7.30
CA GLU A 484 18.57 -33.30 7.71
C GLU A 484 18.90 -34.21 6.51
N THR A 485 18.17 -34.04 5.41
CA THR A 485 18.34 -34.85 4.18
C THR A 485 19.45 -34.32 3.27
N LEU A 486 19.92 -33.10 3.48
CA LEU A 486 21.00 -32.51 2.68
C LEU A 486 22.36 -33.10 3.07
N CYS A 487 22.97 -33.92 2.21
CA CYS A 487 24.31 -34.47 2.45
C CYS A 487 25.39 -33.37 2.54
N ARG A 488 26.27 -33.49 3.57
CA ARG A 488 27.22 -32.44 4.03
C ARG A 488 28.45 -32.17 3.15
N GLU A 489 28.62 -32.81 1.98
CA GLU A 489 29.97 -32.91 1.38
C GLU A 489 30.33 -31.95 0.23
N VAL A 490 29.51 -30.95 -0.11
CA VAL A 490 29.92 -29.96 -1.13
C VAL A 490 29.68 -28.53 -0.66
N ILE A 491 30.79 -27.79 -0.50
CA ILE A 491 30.88 -26.42 0.01
C ILE A 491 30.13 -25.39 -0.86
N ASN A 492 29.73 -25.76 -2.09
CA ASN A 492 28.94 -24.94 -3.01
C ASN A 492 27.69 -25.68 -3.49
N ASN A 493 26.70 -25.86 -2.62
CA ASN A 493 25.42 -26.49 -2.99
C ASN A 493 24.34 -25.41 -3.21
N PRO A 494 23.84 -25.19 -4.45
CA PRO A 494 22.76 -24.25 -4.73
C PRO A 494 21.52 -24.49 -3.85
N THR A 495 21.20 -25.76 -3.59
CA THR A 495 20.09 -26.16 -2.71
C THR A 495 20.28 -25.65 -1.27
N ARG A 496 21.53 -25.62 -0.77
CA ARG A 496 21.82 -25.06 0.55
C ARG A 496 21.53 -23.57 0.58
N CYS A 497 21.91 -22.85 -0.48
CA CYS A 497 21.63 -21.43 -0.62
C CYS A 497 20.12 -21.16 -0.59
N ASP A 498 19.33 -21.90 -1.36
CA ASP A 498 17.87 -21.76 -1.42
C ASP A 498 17.18 -22.06 -0.09
N ILE A 499 17.65 -23.09 0.64
CA ILE A 499 17.18 -23.41 1.99
C ILE A 499 17.50 -22.27 2.95
N CYS A 500 18.73 -21.73 2.94
CA CYS A 500 19.11 -20.59 3.78
C CYS A 500 18.27 -19.35 3.46
N ILE A 501 17.98 -19.07 2.19
CA ILE A 501 17.09 -17.97 1.79
C ILE A 501 15.67 -18.22 2.32
N THR A 502 15.12 -19.41 2.16
CA THR A 502 13.76 -19.72 2.64
C THR A 502 13.66 -19.69 4.16
N GLN A 503 14.68 -20.17 4.87
CA GLN A 503 14.83 -20.00 6.32
C GLN A 503 14.85 -18.53 6.71
N SER A 504 15.61 -17.69 5.98
CA SER A 504 15.67 -16.26 6.27
C SER A 504 14.31 -15.58 6.11
N LEU A 505 13.58 -15.89 5.03
CA LEU A 505 12.24 -15.35 4.78
C LEU A 505 11.23 -15.83 5.83
N LEU A 506 11.37 -17.07 6.34
CA LEU A 506 10.54 -17.57 7.43
C LEU A 506 10.82 -16.81 8.74
N TYR A 507 12.09 -16.56 9.06
CA TYR A 507 12.47 -15.77 10.24
C TYR A 507 12.04 -14.31 10.11
N ASP A 508 12.16 -13.73 8.92
CA ASP A 508 11.73 -12.37 8.61
C ASP A 508 10.21 -12.20 8.79
N ASN A 509 9.40 -13.12 8.23
CA ASN A 509 7.95 -13.17 8.45
C ASN A 509 7.55 -13.30 9.94
N ARG A 510 8.45 -13.82 10.78
CA ARG A 510 8.28 -13.95 12.24
C ARG A 510 8.92 -12.80 13.03
N ARG A 511 9.45 -11.77 12.35
CA ARG A 511 10.19 -10.64 12.92
C ARG A 511 11.47 -11.02 13.68
N GLU A 512 12.06 -12.18 13.37
CA GLU A 512 13.33 -12.66 13.92
C GLU A 512 14.52 -12.21 13.05
N TYR A 513 14.64 -10.89 12.78
CA TYR A 513 15.53 -10.31 11.76
C TYR A 513 17.02 -10.66 11.90
N LYS A 514 17.53 -10.77 13.15
CA LYS A 514 18.92 -11.19 13.41
C LYS A 514 19.20 -12.61 12.88
N ARG A 515 18.29 -13.55 13.14
CA ARG A 515 18.41 -14.94 12.64
C ARG A 515 18.23 -15.00 11.13
N ALA A 516 17.34 -14.17 10.58
CA ALA A 516 17.18 -14.04 9.14
C ALA A 516 18.51 -13.61 8.48
N ARG A 517 19.19 -12.61 9.04
CA ARG A 517 20.51 -12.16 8.54
C ARG A 517 21.61 -13.20 8.66
N GLU A 518 21.69 -13.93 9.78
CA GLU A 518 22.65 -15.04 9.93
C GLU A 518 22.54 -16.03 8.76
N LYS A 519 21.29 -16.37 8.38
CA LYS A 519 21.01 -17.25 7.24
C LYS A 519 21.31 -16.61 5.88
N LEU A 520 21.07 -15.32 5.71
CA LEU A 520 21.43 -14.61 4.49
C LEU A 520 22.94 -14.47 4.31
N PHE A 521 23.71 -14.25 5.38
CA PHE A 521 25.18 -14.26 5.31
C PHE A 521 25.71 -15.66 5.00
N GLU A 522 25.11 -16.71 5.58
CA GLU A 522 25.40 -18.10 5.22
C GLU A 522 25.16 -18.31 3.71
N ALA A 523 23.97 -17.97 3.20
CA ALA A 523 23.64 -18.04 1.78
C ALA A 523 24.62 -17.26 0.89
N SER A 524 25.01 -16.06 1.31
CA SER A 524 25.94 -15.19 0.58
C SER A 524 27.34 -15.77 0.45
N SER A 525 27.77 -16.62 1.39
CA SER A 525 29.10 -17.25 1.35
C SER A 525 29.17 -18.45 0.39
N LEU A 526 28.01 -18.97 -0.04
CA LEU A 526 27.87 -20.12 -0.93
C LEU A 526 27.80 -19.75 -2.41
N VAL A 527 27.73 -18.45 -2.74
CA VAL A 527 27.54 -17.95 -4.12
C VAL A 527 28.69 -17.05 -4.55
N GLN A 528 28.97 -17.02 -5.86
CA GLN A 528 30.01 -16.16 -6.43
C GLN A 528 29.73 -14.66 -6.21
N ASN A 529 30.79 -13.86 -6.14
CA ASN A 529 30.69 -12.42 -5.84
C ASN A 529 29.94 -11.61 -6.92
N ASP A 530 30.04 -12.00 -8.20
CA ASP A 530 29.42 -11.29 -9.32
C ASP A 530 28.27 -12.12 -9.91
N CYS A 531 27.25 -12.47 -9.11
CA CYS A 531 26.07 -13.18 -9.60
C CYS A 531 24.75 -12.54 -9.16
N ILE A 532 23.70 -12.75 -9.96
CA ILE A 532 22.37 -12.16 -9.70
C ILE A 532 21.78 -12.64 -8.37
N ILE A 533 22.02 -13.91 -7.99
CA ILE A 533 21.56 -14.50 -6.74
C ILE A 533 22.15 -13.75 -5.55
N ARG A 534 23.44 -13.39 -5.60
CA ARG A 534 24.08 -12.59 -4.56
C ARG A 534 23.44 -11.22 -4.42
N SER A 535 23.11 -10.55 -5.53
CA SER A 535 22.40 -9.26 -5.47
C SER A 535 21.05 -9.37 -4.76
N GLN A 536 20.32 -10.46 -4.98
CA GLN A 536 19.05 -10.73 -4.30
C GLN A 536 19.24 -11.00 -2.80
N ILE A 537 20.29 -11.76 -2.43
CA ILE A 537 20.64 -12.00 -1.02
C ILE A 537 20.98 -10.68 -0.33
N LEU A 538 21.82 -9.83 -0.95
CA LEU A 538 22.17 -8.51 -0.41
C LEU A 538 20.93 -7.62 -0.28
N LYS A 539 20.01 -7.64 -1.26
CA LYS A 539 18.72 -6.94 -1.17
C LYS A 539 17.90 -7.41 0.03
N ASN A 540 17.80 -8.72 0.25
CA ASN A 540 17.10 -9.27 1.42
C ASN A 540 17.81 -8.87 2.73
N ILE A 541 19.14 -8.85 2.78
CA ILE A 541 19.89 -8.34 3.95
C ILE A 541 19.53 -6.86 4.19
N GLY A 542 19.51 -6.06 3.13
CA GLY A 542 19.06 -4.67 3.16
C GLY A 542 17.66 -4.53 3.76
N ALA A 543 16.71 -5.34 3.30
CA ALA A 543 15.33 -5.37 3.81
C ALA A 543 15.26 -5.71 5.31
N THR A 544 16.01 -6.71 5.78
CA THR A 544 16.04 -7.03 7.22
C THR A 544 16.59 -5.89 8.08
N TYR A 545 17.53 -5.09 7.57
CA TYR A 545 18.01 -3.90 8.26
C TYR A 545 17.00 -2.76 8.19
N GLN A 546 16.27 -2.64 7.08
CA GLN A 546 15.20 -1.66 6.92
C GLN A 546 14.05 -1.92 7.90
N HIS A 547 13.66 -3.19 8.10
CA HIS A 547 12.65 -3.57 9.09
C HIS A 547 13.07 -3.28 10.55
N GLU A 548 14.37 -3.16 10.81
CA GLU A 548 14.92 -2.69 12.10
C GLU A 548 15.19 -1.17 12.13
N GLU A 549 14.82 -0.44 11.07
CA GLU A 549 15.08 0.99 10.86
C GLU A 549 16.59 1.35 10.85
N ASN A 550 17.47 0.38 10.59
CA ASN A 550 18.90 0.59 10.40
C ASN A 550 19.19 0.98 8.94
N TYR A 551 18.84 2.22 8.61
CA TYR A 551 18.91 2.76 7.25
C TYR A 551 20.34 2.86 6.69
N GLU A 552 21.36 3.04 7.54
CA GLU A 552 22.76 3.08 7.09
C GLU A 552 23.21 1.73 6.56
N SER A 553 22.99 0.66 7.33
CA SER A 553 23.32 -0.70 6.88
C SER A 553 22.46 -1.09 5.69
N SER A 554 21.16 -0.78 5.73
CA SER A 554 20.23 -1.07 4.65
C SER A 554 20.67 -0.41 3.32
N SER A 555 20.99 0.89 3.35
CA SER A 555 21.50 1.64 2.20
C SER A 555 22.81 1.05 1.65
N TYR A 556 23.73 0.64 2.53
CA TYR A 556 24.95 -0.04 2.11
C TYR A 556 24.67 -1.32 1.32
N TYR A 557 23.82 -2.21 1.85
CA TYR A 557 23.54 -3.49 1.20
C TYR A 557 22.75 -3.36 -0.11
N TYR A 558 21.78 -2.45 -0.19
CA TYR A 558 21.10 -2.16 -1.46
C TYR A 558 22.04 -1.52 -2.47
N GLY A 559 22.96 -0.65 -2.04
CA GLY A 559 23.99 -0.07 -2.92
C GLY A 559 24.94 -1.13 -3.48
N GLU A 560 25.38 -2.10 -2.67
CA GLU A 560 26.19 -3.23 -3.15
C GLU A 560 25.40 -4.15 -4.10
N ALA A 561 24.12 -4.41 -3.80
CA ALA A 561 23.25 -5.16 -4.71
C ALA A 561 23.10 -4.46 -6.07
N LEU A 562 22.90 -3.14 -6.06
CA LEU A 562 22.76 -2.32 -7.26
C LEU A 562 24.04 -2.33 -8.11
N LYS A 563 25.23 -2.23 -7.49
CA LYS A 563 26.51 -2.31 -8.22
C LYS A 563 26.67 -3.63 -8.97
N ILE A 564 26.30 -4.75 -8.34
CA ILE A 564 26.33 -6.07 -8.98
C ILE A 564 25.33 -6.11 -10.14
N GLN A 565 24.11 -5.62 -9.93
CA GLN A 565 23.07 -5.60 -10.95
C GLN A 565 23.46 -4.74 -12.16
N GLN A 566 23.97 -3.52 -11.95
CA GLN A 566 24.43 -2.63 -13.03
C GLN A 566 25.59 -3.21 -13.85
N LYS A 567 26.42 -4.08 -13.25
CA LYS A 567 27.51 -4.75 -13.96
C LYS A 567 27.03 -5.89 -14.87
N ILE A 568 25.93 -6.57 -14.50
CA ILE A 568 25.50 -7.84 -15.12
C ILE A 568 24.26 -7.66 -16.00
N LEU A 569 23.40 -6.68 -15.70
CA LEU A 569 22.12 -6.49 -16.36
C LEU A 569 22.18 -5.34 -17.38
N PRO A 570 21.40 -5.41 -18.48
CA PRO A 570 21.24 -4.30 -19.41
C PRO A 570 20.66 -3.04 -18.75
N ASP A 571 20.96 -1.88 -19.33
CA ASP A 571 20.38 -0.60 -18.92
C ASP A 571 18.85 -0.66 -18.91
N LYS A 572 18.25 -0.21 -17.80
CA LYS A 572 16.79 -0.23 -17.54
C LYS A 572 16.17 -1.63 -17.43
N HIS A 573 16.93 -2.63 -17.00
CA HIS A 573 16.39 -3.94 -16.65
C HIS A 573 15.41 -3.84 -15.44
N PRO A 574 14.26 -4.54 -15.43
CA PRO A 574 13.25 -4.45 -14.36
C PRO A 574 13.79 -4.69 -12.94
N ALA A 575 14.73 -5.60 -12.75
CA ALA A 575 15.35 -5.85 -11.45
C ALA A 575 16.07 -4.63 -10.85
N LEU A 576 16.49 -3.65 -11.67
CA LEU A 576 17.02 -2.37 -11.18
C LEU A 576 15.92 -1.52 -10.55
N ALA A 577 14.70 -1.56 -11.10
CA ALA A 577 13.56 -0.81 -10.57
C ALA A 577 13.20 -1.26 -9.15
N ASP A 578 13.24 -2.57 -8.87
CA ASP A 578 12.99 -3.08 -7.51
C ASP A 578 14.03 -2.55 -6.50
N THR A 579 15.31 -2.53 -6.87
CA THR A 579 16.37 -2.03 -5.99
C THR A 579 16.27 -0.52 -5.81
N TYR A 580 15.96 0.24 -6.87
CA TYR A 580 15.70 1.68 -6.77
C TYR A 580 14.48 2.00 -5.91
N ASP A 581 13.40 1.22 -5.99
CA ASP A 581 12.20 1.38 -5.16
C ASP A 581 12.53 1.19 -3.68
N SER A 582 13.29 0.14 -3.32
CA SER A 582 13.75 -0.08 -1.94
C SER A 582 14.68 1.03 -1.43
N MET A 583 15.61 1.49 -2.27
CA MET A 583 16.49 2.61 -1.92
C MET A 583 15.71 3.91 -1.73
N ALA A 584 14.74 4.19 -2.61
CA ALA A 584 13.88 5.37 -2.52
C ALA A 584 13.09 5.38 -1.21
N GLN A 585 12.56 4.24 -0.78
CA GLN A 585 11.88 4.13 0.51
C GLN A 585 12.81 4.48 1.68
N ILE A 586 14.06 4.00 1.68
CA ILE A 586 15.03 4.38 2.72
C ILE A 586 15.32 5.88 2.70
N TYR A 587 15.53 6.46 1.51
CA TYR A 587 15.78 7.90 1.41
C TYR A 587 14.57 8.70 1.91
N SER A 588 13.35 8.25 1.62
CA SER A 588 12.12 8.82 2.18
C SER A 588 12.09 8.71 3.71
N GLU A 589 12.42 7.55 4.27
CA GLU A 589 12.48 7.31 5.72
C GLU A 589 13.58 8.13 6.41
N ARG A 590 14.64 8.50 5.68
CA ARG A 590 15.71 9.43 6.11
C ARG A 590 15.37 10.90 5.89
N LEU A 591 14.19 11.23 5.38
CA LEU A 591 13.77 12.58 4.98
C LEU A 591 14.64 13.19 3.87
N GLU A 592 15.37 12.36 3.12
CA GLU A 592 16.09 12.75 1.89
C GLU A 592 15.13 12.66 0.70
N PHE A 593 14.07 13.46 0.74
CA PHE A 593 12.90 13.34 -0.12
C PHE A 593 13.20 13.57 -1.61
N GLU A 594 14.08 14.51 -1.95
CA GLU A 594 14.45 14.79 -3.34
C GLU A 594 15.12 13.58 -4.00
N ARG A 595 16.04 12.92 -3.28
CA ARG A 595 16.70 11.69 -3.74
C ARG A 595 15.71 10.54 -3.88
N ALA A 596 14.76 10.42 -2.95
CA ALA A 596 13.71 9.41 -3.02
C ALA A 596 12.81 9.61 -4.26
N ILE A 597 12.42 10.87 -4.55
CA ILE A 597 11.64 11.22 -5.74
C ILE A 597 12.43 10.95 -7.02
N GLU A 598 13.72 11.29 -7.09
CA GLU A 598 14.58 11.00 -8.25
C GLU A 598 14.63 9.49 -8.53
N LEU A 599 14.85 8.67 -7.51
CA LEU A 599 14.87 7.21 -7.66
C LEU A 599 13.50 6.67 -8.07
N HIS A 600 12.40 7.15 -7.50
CA HIS A 600 11.07 6.72 -7.95
C HIS A 600 10.74 7.20 -9.38
N ARG A 601 11.31 8.32 -9.84
CA ARG A 601 11.23 8.74 -11.26
C ARG A 601 12.02 7.80 -12.16
N ASP A 602 13.19 7.33 -11.75
CA ASP A 602 13.94 6.29 -12.46
C ASP A 602 13.16 4.97 -12.51
N VAL A 603 12.54 4.58 -11.40
CA VAL A 603 11.61 3.45 -11.33
C VAL A 603 10.47 3.63 -12.32
N LEU A 604 9.81 4.79 -12.33
CA LEU A 604 8.75 5.10 -13.30
C LEU A 604 9.26 5.07 -14.74
N ALA A 605 10.48 5.51 -15.01
CA ALA A 605 11.06 5.49 -16.36
C ALA A 605 11.34 4.07 -16.86
N ILE A 606 11.80 3.18 -15.97
CA ILE A 606 11.95 1.75 -16.27
C ILE A 606 10.57 1.12 -16.46
N GLN A 607 9.67 1.33 -15.50
CA GLN A 607 8.31 0.80 -15.53
C GLN A 607 7.54 1.25 -16.77
N LYS A 608 7.50 2.54 -17.12
CA LYS A 608 6.81 3.04 -18.33
C LYS A 608 7.41 2.53 -19.64
N LYS A 609 8.66 2.03 -19.63
CA LYS A 609 9.29 1.43 -20.81
C LYS A 609 8.91 -0.05 -20.97
N VAL A 610 8.84 -0.79 -19.86
CA VAL A 610 8.64 -2.26 -19.86
C VAL A 610 7.20 -2.67 -19.51
N LEU A 611 6.42 -1.75 -18.95
CA LEU A 611 5.04 -1.91 -18.54
C LEU A 611 4.17 -0.89 -19.30
N PRO A 612 2.86 -1.11 -19.34
CA PRO A 612 1.90 -0.23 -20.01
C PRO A 612 1.72 1.09 -19.28
N PRO A 613 1.06 2.05 -19.95
CA PRO A 613 0.65 3.30 -19.32
C PRO A 613 -0.19 3.12 -18.05
N VAL A 614 -1.08 2.11 -18.01
CA VAL A 614 -1.96 1.81 -16.87
C VAL A 614 -1.58 0.46 -16.27
N HIS A 615 -0.92 0.49 -15.10
CA HIS A 615 -0.41 -0.71 -14.43
C HIS A 615 -0.28 -0.52 -12.92
N SER A 616 -0.55 -1.55 -12.11
CA SER A 616 -0.60 -1.41 -10.65
C SER A 616 0.76 -1.13 -10.01
N ALA A 617 1.87 -1.60 -10.61
CA ALA A 617 3.22 -1.21 -10.17
C ALA A 617 3.49 0.28 -10.35
N ILE A 618 3.01 0.89 -11.45
CA ILE A 618 3.13 2.32 -11.70
C ILE A 618 2.23 3.09 -10.71
N ALA A 619 1.01 2.62 -10.47
CA ALA A 619 0.11 3.21 -9.48
C ALA A 619 0.71 3.17 -8.06
N ARG A 620 1.39 2.07 -7.70
CA ARG A 620 2.12 1.95 -6.43
C ARG A 620 3.26 2.97 -6.35
N THR A 621 4.06 3.11 -7.40
CA THR A 621 5.14 4.11 -7.42
C THR A 621 4.59 5.55 -7.35
N PHE A 622 3.47 5.86 -8.02
CA PHE A 622 2.77 7.13 -7.83
C PHE A 622 2.28 7.33 -6.40
N SER A 623 1.73 6.29 -5.76
CA SER A 623 1.31 6.36 -4.35
C SER A 623 2.49 6.62 -3.41
N ASN A 624 3.65 6.01 -3.68
CA ASN A 624 4.87 6.25 -2.90
C ASN A 624 5.40 7.68 -3.07
N ILE A 625 5.41 8.20 -4.31
CA ILE A 625 5.76 9.59 -4.60
C ILE A 625 4.78 10.55 -3.90
N ALA A 626 3.48 10.23 -3.92
CA ALA A 626 2.45 11.02 -3.26
C ALA A 626 2.66 11.08 -1.74
N LEU A 627 3.04 9.96 -1.12
CA LEU A 627 3.38 9.90 0.30
C LEU A 627 4.61 10.76 0.62
N ILE A 628 5.61 10.78 -0.25
CA ILE A 628 6.79 11.64 -0.08
C ILE A 628 6.40 13.12 -0.16
N TYR A 629 5.61 13.52 -1.16
CA TYR A 629 5.11 14.89 -1.26
C TYR A 629 4.23 15.28 -0.07
N TYR A 630 3.39 14.36 0.40
CA TYR A 630 2.61 14.57 1.62
C TYR A 630 3.51 14.84 2.83
N ASN A 631 4.62 14.10 2.97
CA ASN A 631 5.59 14.29 4.06
C ASN A 631 6.41 15.59 3.90
N GLN A 632 6.55 16.13 2.68
CA GLN A 632 7.17 17.42 2.38
C GLN A 632 6.23 18.63 2.57
N ASP A 633 4.99 18.41 2.99
CA ASP A 633 3.94 19.45 3.03
C ASP A 633 3.52 19.97 1.63
N GLU A 634 3.90 19.28 0.55
CA GLU A 634 3.54 19.59 -0.85
C GLU A 634 2.17 18.98 -1.20
N VAL A 635 1.11 19.57 -0.63
CA VAL A 635 -0.25 19.04 -0.63
C VAL A 635 -0.81 18.79 -2.04
N ASP A 636 -0.66 19.74 -2.96
CA ASP A 636 -1.24 19.62 -4.30
C ASP A 636 -0.53 18.53 -5.13
N ALA A 637 0.80 18.44 -5.04
CA ALA A 637 1.56 17.38 -5.70
C ALA A 637 1.21 15.99 -5.14
N ALA A 638 0.96 15.88 -3.84
CA ALA A 638 0.49 14.64 -3.23
C ALA A 638 -0.89 14.22 -3.77
N LEU A 639 -1.84 15.16 -3.87
CA LEU A 639 -3.18 14.90 -4.42
C LEU A 639 -3.11 14.43 -5.87
N ASP A 640 -2.32 15.10 -6.72
CA ASP A 640 -2.18 14.73 -8.13
C ASP A 640 -1.69 13.28 -8.27
N ASN A 641 -0.63 12.91 -7.55
CA ASN A 641 -0.05 11.57 -7.63
C ASN A 641 -0.97 10.49 -7.04
N TYR A 642 -1.64 10.75 -5.91
CA TYR A 642 -2.63 9.80 -5.37
C TYR A 642 -3.84 9.65 -6.29
N THR A 643 -4.28 10.73 -6.95
CA THR A 643 -5.40 10.68 -7.90
C THR A 643 -5.03 9.87 -9.14
N MET A 644 -3.82 10.03 -9.68
CA MET A 644 -3.31 9.18 -10.76
C MET A 644 -3.29 7.70 -10.35
N ALA A 645 -2.77 7.39 -9.15
CA ALA A 645 -2.77 6.03 -8.65
C ALA A 645 -4.19 5.46 -8.48
N LEU A 646 -5.12 6.26 -7.96
CA LEU A 646 -6.53 5.91 -7.76
C LEU A 646 -7.23 5.59 -9.08
N GLU A 647 -7.10 6.44 -10.09
CA GLU A 647 -7.69 6.27 -11.42
C GLU A 647 -7.17 4.99 -12.08
N MET A 648 -5.85 4.78 -12.03
CA MET A 648 -5.23 3.57 -12.56
C MET A 648 -5.74 2.31 -11.86
N LEU A 649 -5.81 2.30 -10.52
CA LEU A 649 -6.29 1.13 -9.78
C LEU A 649 -7.78 0.85 -10.03
N LYS A 650 -8.61 1.89 -10.17
CA LYS A 650 -10.03 1.75 -10.56
C LYS A 650 -10.17 1.16 -11.96
N GLN A 651 -9.34 1.58 -12.90
CA GLN A 651 -9.35 1.03 -14.26
C GLN A 651 -8.90 -0.44 -14.31
N ILE A 652 -7.96 -0.84 -13.45
CA ILE A 652 -7.42 -2.20 -13.43
C ILE A 652 -8.35 -3.18 -12.72
N TYR A 653 -8.86 -2.82 -11.54
CA TYR A 653 -9.53 -3.77 -10.63
C TYR A 653 -11.01 -3.45 -10.39
N GLY A 654 -11.54 -2.38 -10.99
CA GLY A 654 -12.90 -1.89 -10.75
C GLY A 654 -13.02 -1.06 -9.46
N SER A 655 -14.22 -0.53 -9.22
CA SER A 655 -14.53 0.38 -8.09
C SER A 655 -14.48 -0.27 -6.71
N ASP A 656 -14.58 -1.59 -6.67
CA ASP A 656 -14.78 -2.34 -5.42
C ASP A 656 -13.49 -2.99 -4.93
N TYR A 657 -12.33 -2.67 -5.51
CA TYR A 657 -11.07 -3.28 -5.12
C TYR A 657 -10.64 -2.88 -3.70
N ARG A 658 -10.36 -3.88 -2.85
CA ARG A 658 -9.96 -3.67 -1.44
C ARG A 658 -8.84 -2.64 -1.25
N GLY A 659 -7.84 -2.64 -2.14
CA GLY A 659 -6.69 -1.73 -2.02
C GLY A 659 -7.04 -0.25 -2.24
N LEU A 660 -8.22 0.06 -2.79
CA LEU A 660 -8.68 1.44 -2.93
C LEU A 660 -8.97 2.10 -1.58
N GLY A 661 -9.35 1.34 -0.56
CA GLY A 661 -9.62 1.90 0.78
C GLY A 661 -8.39 2.58 1.40
N THR A 662 -7.20 2.01 1.20
CA THR A 662 -5.95 2.62 1.66
C THR A 662 -5.65 3.92 0.91
N ILE A 663 -5.86 3.94 -0.42
CA ILE A 663 -5.66 5.15 -1.22
C ILE A 663 -6.66 6.25 -0.81
N PHE A 664 -7.92 5.89 -0.58
CA PHE A 664 -8.92 6.84 -0.08
C PHE A 664 -8.56 7.38 1.30
N THR A 665 -8.05 6.55 2.21
CA THR A 665 -7.55 7.02 3.52
C THR A 665 -6.42 8.02 3.34
N ASN A 666 -5.43 7.72 2.49
CA ASN A 666 -4.31 8.63 2.27
C ASN A 666 -4.73 9.94 1.60
N ILE A 667 -5.66 9.91 0.64
CA ILE A 667 -6.23 11.12 0.02
C ILE A 667 -6.99 11.94 1.08
N GLY A 668 -7.75 11.28 1.96
CA GLY A 668 -8.42 11.92 3.09
C GLY A 668 -7.43 12.63 4.02
N ASP A 669 -6.30 12.00 4.34
CA ASP A 669 -5.21 12.60 5.12
C ASP A 669 -4.64 13.85 4.42
N VAL A 670 -4.49 13.82 3.09
CA VAL A 670 -4.00 14.98 2.32
C VAL A 670 -5.00 16.14 2.35
N TYR A 671 -6.30 15.88 2.18
CA TYR A 671 -7.34 16.92 2.30
C TYR A 671 -7.47 17.46 3.73
N SER A 672 -7.30 16.61 4.75
CA SER A 672 -7.23 17.05 6.15
C SER A 672 -6.11 18.06 6.36
N LYS A 673 -4.93 17.77 5.81
CA LYS A 673 -3.76 18.66 5.86
C LYS A 673 -3.96 19.97 5.09
N LYS A 674 -4.79 19.96 4.05
CA LYS A 674 -5.25 21.16 3.31
C LYS A 674 -6.26 21.99 4.10
N LEU A 675 -6.73 21.52 5.26
CA LEU A 675 -7.87 22.07 6.00
C LEU A 675 -9.18 22.03 5.20
N ASP A 676 -9.29 21.12 4.22
CA ASP A 676 -10.52 20.84 3.47
C ASP A 676 -11.23 19.62 4.07
N ASP A 677 -11.85 19.93 5.19
CA ASP A 677 -12.57 19.02 6.05
C ASP A 677 -13.65 18.19 5.34
N LYS A 678 -14.38 18.81 4.41
CA LYS A 678 -15.51 18.18 3.73
C LYS A 678 -15.05 17.05 2.83
N ASN A 679 -14.00 17.31 2.03
CA ASN A 679 -13.46 16.30 1.13
C ASN A 679 -12.79 15.17 1.92
N ALA A 680 -12.04 15.51 2.98
CA ALA A 680 -11.40 14.52 3.83
C ALA A 680 -12.40 13.51 4.44
N GLU A 681 -13.52 14.01 4.96
CA GLU A 681 -14.61 13.19 5.52
C GLU A 681 -15.22 12.26 4.46
N SER A 682 -15.50 12.78 3.25
CA SER A 682 -16.06 11.98 2.15
C SER A 682 -15.12 10.84 1.72
N TYR A 683 -13.81 11.09 1.64
CA TYR A 683 -12.85 10.05 1.28
C TYR A 683 -12.69 8.99 2.39
N TYR A 684 -12.74 9.38 3.66
CA TYR A 684 -12.74 8.40 4.75
C TYR A 684 -14.02 7.56 4.78
N GLU A 685 -15.18 8.12 4.45
CA GLU A 685 -16.42 7.34 4.30
C GLU A 685 -16.29 6.29 3.18
N MET A 686 -15.74 6.66 2.02
CA MET A 686 -15.45 5.71 0.94
C MET A 686 -14.45 4.62 1.37
N ALA A 687 -13.41 4.99 2.12
CA ALA A 687 -12.46 4.03 2.67
C ALA A 687 -13.13 3.05 3.64
N PHE A 688 -14.01 3.57 4.51
CA PHE A 688 -14.77 2.80 5.47
C PHE A 688 -15.68 1.77 4.78
N GLU A 689 -16.44 2.18 3.76
CA GLU A 689 -17.33 1.29 3.01
C GLU A 689 -16.57 0.11 2.41
N ILE A 690 -15.42 0.37 1.77
CA ILE A 690 -14.56 -0.68 1.21
C ILE A 690 -14.01 -1.58 2.32
N HIS A 691 -13.41 -1.01 3.37
CA HIS A 691 -12.81 -1.81 4.44
C HIS A 691 -13.84 -2.61 5.23
N GLN A 692 -15.09 -2.14 5.35
CA GLN A 692 -16.17 -2.88 5.98
C GLN A 692 -16.62 -4.07 5.11
N LYS A 693 -16.73 -3.88 3.79
CA LYS A 693 -17.16 -4.92 2.84
C LYS A 693 -16.24 -6.16 2.83
N TYR A 694 -14.94 -5.98 3.09
CA TYR A 694 -13.94 -7.05 3.02
C TYR A 694 -13.54 -7.66 4.38
N LEU A 695 -14.34 -7.45 5.44
CA LEU A 695 -14.13 -8.13 6.73
C LEU A 695 -14.27 -9.66 6.60
N PRO A 696 -13.47 -10.46 7.31
CA PRO A 696 -12.48 -10.09 8.34
C PRO A 696 -11.12 -9.66 7.79
N SER A 697 -10.92 -9.72 6.46
CA SER A 697 -9.58 -9.57 5.88
C SER A 697 -8.99 -8.15 6.05
N SER A 698 -9.82 -7.12 6.21
CA SER A 698 -9.48 -5.68 6.30
C SER A 698 -9.66 -5.04 7.69
N GLU A 699 -9.70 -5.84 8.76
CA GLU A 699 -9.90 -5.32 10.13
C GLU A 699 -8.88 -4.24 10.53
N ILE A 700 -7.60 -4.43 10.23
CA ILE A 700 -6.56 -3.46 10.58
C ILE A 700 -6.72 -2.15 9.80
N ASP A 701 -7.01 -2.25 8.50
CA ASP A 701 -7.20 -1.07 7.64
C ASP A 701 -8.42 -0.25 8.11
N LEU A 702 -9.48 -0.94 8.56
CA LEU A 702 -10.65 -0.32 9.16
C LEU A 702 -10.31 0.41 10.47
N ALA A 703 -9.47 -0.18 11.33
CA ALA A 703 -9.02 0.47 12.56
C ALA A 703 -8.22 1.75 12.29
N LEU A 704 -7.38 1.75 11.25
CA LEU A 704 -6.63 2.93 10.83
C LEU A 704 -7.57 4.02 10.27
N THR A 705 -8.61 3.63 9.53
CA THR A 705 -9.63 4.56 9.03
C THR A 705 -10.36 5.26 10.19
N TYR A 706 -10.79 4.50 11.22
CA TYR A 706 -11.38 5.08 12.43
C TYR A 706 -10.43 6.06 13.13
N LYS A 707 -9.14 5.71 13.24
CA LYS A 707 -8.13 6.60 13.82
C LYS A 707 -8.02 7.91 13.04
N SER A 708 -7.95 7.85 11.71
CA SER A 708 -7.84 9.05 10.85
C SER A 708 -9.10 9.92 10.94
N MET A 709 -10.29 9.32 10.99
CA MET A 709 -11.54 10.04 11.26
C MET A 709 -11.50 10.74 12.64
N GLY A 710 -10.98 10.07 13.68
CA GLY A 710 -10.79 10.66 15.00
C GLY A 710 -9.85 11.87 15.01
N ASN A 711 -8.77 11.82 14.22
CA ASN A 711 -7.83 12.94 14.07
C ASN A 711 -8.51 14.18 13.50
N ILE A 712 -9.34 14.06 12.46
CA ILE A 712 -10.09 15.20 11.91
C ILE A 712 -11.05 15.80 12.94
N ARG A 713 -11.81 14.96 13.67
CA ARG A 713 -12.73 15.46 14.70
C ARG A 713 -12.00 16.21 15.81
N ARG A 714 -10.79 15.75 16.16
CA ARG A 714 -9.92 16.43 17.14
C ARG A 714 -9.48 17.79 16.63
N ASP A 715 -9.04 17.86 15.38
CA ASP A 715 -8.53 19.09 14.77
C ASP A 715 -9.66 20.12 14.56
N ARG A 716 -10.92 19.67 14.40
CA ARG A 716 -12.14 20.51 14.43
C ARG A 716 -12.59 20.95 15.84
N HIS A 717 -11.86 20.58 16.89
CA HIS A 717 -12.28 20.76 18.29
C HIS A 717 -13.63 20.09 18.65
N GLN A 718 -14.06 19.07 17.90
CA GLN A 718 -15.29 18.28 18.13
C GLN A 718 -15.02 17.15 19.15
N PHE A 719 -14.57 17.53 20.35
CA PHE A 719 -13.97 16.61 21.31
C PHE A 719 -14.88 15.47 21.81
N ASN A 720 -16.20 15.65 21.78
CA ASN A 720 -17.14 14.64 22.26
C ASN A 720 -17.19 13.37 21.40
N GLU A 721 -16.87 13.48 20.10
CA GLU A 721 -16.93 12.36 19.16
C GLU A 721 -15.59 11.62 19.05
N VAL A 722 -14.48 12.30 19.33
CA VAL A 722 -13.10 11.80 19.17
C VAL A 722 -12.84 10.51 19.96
N VAL A 723 -13.30 10.47 21.21
CA VAL A 723 -13.18 9.31 22.11
C VAL A 723 -13.76 8.06 21.48
N TRP A 724 -14.93 8.16 20.84
CA TRP A 724 -15.61 7.03 20.22
C TRP A 724 -14.78 6.43 19.06
N TYR A 725 -14.21 7.27 18.20
CA TYR A 725 -13.40 6.84 17.06
C TYR A 725 -12.12 6.12 17.51
N TYR A 726 -11.37 6.69 18.47
CA TYR A 726 -10.16 6.04 18.98
C TYR A 726 -10.46 4.76 19.75
N ASP A 727 -11.54 4.72 20.53
CA ASP A 727 -11.97 3.50 21.23
C ASP A 727 -12.33 2.39 20.24
N LYS A 728 -12.98 2.72 19.11
CA LYS A 728 -13.27 1.75 18.05
C LYS A 728 -12.02 1.23 17.36
N ALA A 729 -11.06 2.11 17.04
CA ALA A 729 -9.78 1.71 16.48
C ALA A 729 -9.03 0.76 17.44
N LEU A 730 -8.95 1.10 18.73
CA LEU A 730 -8.27 0.28 19.74
C LEU A 730 -8.99 -1.05 20.02
N GLN A 731 -10.33 -1.08 20.01
CA GLN A 731 -11.10 -2.33 20.15
C GLN A 731 -10.68 -3.37 19.12
N ILE A 732 -10.44 -2.96 17.88
CA ILE A 732 -9.97 -3.86 16.80
C ILE A 732 -8.50 -4.23 17.02
N LEU A 733 -7.63 -3.25 17.25
CA LEU A 733 -6.18 -3.48 17.38
C LEU A 733 -5.78 -4.30 18.63
N LEU A 734 -6.66 -4.40 19.62
CA LEU A 734 -6.46 -5.20 20.84
C LEU A 734 -6.98 -6.64 20.72
N LEU A 735 -7.60 -7.03 19.60
CA LEU A 735 -8.03 -8.40 19.38
C LEU A 735 -6.84 -9.37 19.38
N PRO A 736 -6.99 -10.62 19.89
CA PRO A 736 -5.91 -11.61 19.92
C PRO A 736 -5.29 -11.90 18.55
N ALA A 737 -6.07 -11.76 17.47
CA ALA A 737 -5.61 -11.92 16.09
C ALA A 737 -4.54 -10.89 15.69
N HIS A 738 -4.55 -9.70 16.32
CA HIS A 738 -3.69 -8.56 16.00
C HIS A 738 -2.65 -8.30 17.11
N LYS A 739 -2.30 -9.31 17.90
CA LYS A 739 -1.38 -9.17 19.03
C LYS A 739 -0.03 -8.54 18.67
N ASP A 740 0.48 -8.82 17.45
CA ASP A 740 1.78 -8.36 16.96
C ASP A 740 1.74 -6.95 16.33
N GLU A 741 0.58 -6.28 16.34
CA GLU A 741 0.36 -4.93 15.81
C GLU A 741 0.63 -3.82 16.85
N ASN A 742 1.62 -4.03 17.71
CA ASN A 742 2.04 -3.08 18.76
C ASN A 742 2.36 -1.68 18.19
N GLN A 743 2.98 -1.60 17.01
CA GLN A 743 3.32 -0.31 16.40
C GLN A 743 2.07 0.52 16.03
N LYS A 744 1.05 -0.11 15.44
CA LYS A 744 -0.22 0.56 15.10
C LYS A 744 -0.99 0.97 16.36
N ARG A 745 -0.96 0.14 17.42
CA ARG A 745 -1.50 0.50 18.74
C ARG A 745 -0.78 1.70 19.34
N ALA A 746 0.55 1.71 19.29
CA ALA A 746 1.36 2.82 19.80
C ALA A 746 0.96 4.15 19.14
N TYR A 747 0.89 4.18 17.80
CA TYR A 747 0.48 5.40 17.08
C TYR A 747 -0.94 5.84 17.43
N THR A 748 -1.86 4.89 17.58
CA THR A 748 -3.25 5.20 17.99
C THR A 748 -3.29 5.78 19.41
N TYR A 749 -2.58 5.18 20.37
CA TYR A 749 -2.47 5.74 21.73
C TYR A 749 -1.82 7.12 21.75
N ASN A 750 -0.81 7.32 20.92
CA ASN A 750 -0.15 8.60 20.80
C ASN A 750 -1.08 9.71 20.27
N ASP A 751 -1.85 9.43 19.22
CA ASP A 751 -2.84 10.39 18.68
C ASP A 751 -3.95 10.68 19.70
N TYR A 752 -4.34 9.66 20.48
CA TYR A 752 -5.30 9.79 21.57
C TYR A 752 -4.74 10.63 22.75
N GLY A 753 -3.46 10.45 23.10
CA GLY A 753 -2.78 11.27 24.10
C GLY A 753 -2.71 12.75 23.69
N GLN A 754 -2.47 13.03 22.41
CA GLN A 754 -2.50 14.40 21.87
C GLN A 754 -3.89 15.03 22.00
N HIS A 755 -4.97 14.26 21.75
CA HIS A 755 -6.33 14.76 21.95
C HIS A 755 -6.56 15.20 23.41
N TYR A 756 -6.17 14.37 24.38
CA TYR A 756 -6.30 14.73 25.80
C TYR A 756 -5.43 15.92 26.20
N ALA A 757 -4.25 16.08 25.59
CA ALA A 757 -3.41 17.26 25.77
C ALA A 757 -4.09 18.53 25.26
N MET A 758 -4.80 18.48 24.11
CA MET A 758 -5.52 19.64 23.56
C MET A 758 -6.69 20.10 24.44
N ILE A 759 -7.36 19.19 25.15
CA ILE A 759 -8.43 19.53 26.10
C ILE A 759 -7.89 19.84 27.51
N ASN A 760 -6.57 19.89 27.68
CA ASN A 760 -5.86 20.11 28.94
C ASN A 760 -6.13 19.03 30.02
N ASP A 761 -6.57 17.82 29.64
CA ASP A 761 -6.61 16.66 30.55
C ASP A 761 -5.24 15.97 30.54
N TRP A 762 -4.31 16.60 31.26
CA TRP A 762 -2.92 16.13 31.32
C TRP A 762 -2.78 14.73 31.90
N LYS A 763 -3.69 14.31 32.78
CA LYS A 763 -3.65 13.00 33.41
C LYS A 763 -3.87 11.89 32.38
N GLN A 764 -4.90 12.05 31.53
CA GLN A 764 -5.14 11.10 30.45
C GLN A 764 -4.10 11.21 29.35
N ALA A 765 -3.65 12.42 29.00
CA ALA A 765 -2.58 12.63 28.03
C ALA A 765 -1.30 11.86 28.40
N ILE A 766 -0.87 11.97 29.67
CA ILE A 766 0.29 11.23 30.19
C ILE A 766 0.03 9.72 30.11
N ASN A 767 -1.13 9.23 30.56
CA ASN A 767 -1.49 7.81 30.53
C ASN A 767 -1.39 7.21 29.13
N TYR A 768 -2.01 7.85 28.12
CA TYR A 768 -2.00 7.36 26.75
C TYR A 768 -0.62 7.49 26.07
N HIS A 769 0.11 8.57 26.32
CA HIS A 769 1.49 8.68 25.85
C HIS A 769 2.44 7.66 26.50
N THR A 770 2.23 7.29 27.77
CA THR A 770 2.96 6.19 28.41
C THR A 770 2.61 4.84 27.77
N LYS A 771 1.33 4.54 27.55
CA LYS A 771 0.94 3.31 26.82
C LYS A 771 1.54 3.24 25.42
N SER A 772 1.60 4.36 24.72
CA SER A 772 2.28 4.43 23.42
C SER A 772 3.76 4.09 23.54
N LEU A 773 4.44 4.61 24.56
CA LEU A 773 5.84 4.30 24.80
C LEU A 773 6.04 2.82 25.12
N ASP A 774 5.22 2.24 26.00
CA ASP A 774 5.30 0.82 26.39
C ASP A 774 5.14 -0.11 25.17
N GLU A 775 4.20 0.20 24.27
CA GLU A 775 4.01 -0.56 23.03
C GLU A 775 5.21 -0.45 22.09
N LEU A 776 5.85 0.72 21.98
CA LEU A 776 7.08 0.90 21.20
C LEU A 776 8.27 0.16 21.82
N GLU A 777 8.38 0.17 23.15
CA GLU A 777 9.42 -0.58 23.88
C GLU A 777 9.26 -2.10 23.67
N ILE A 778 8.04 -2.62 23.51
CA ILE A 778 7.81 -4.04 23.15
C ILE A 778 8.30 -4.34 21.73
N VAL A 779 8.01 -3.47 20.76
CA VAL A 779 8.39 -3.69 19.35
C VAL A 779 9.91 -3.70 19.19
N TYR A 780 10.58 -2.74 19.81
CA TYR A 780 11.95 -2.44 19.49
C TYR A 780 12.92 -2.83 20.61
N GLY A 781 12.47 -2.98 21.85
CA GLY A 781 13.25 -3.32 23.04
C GLY A 781 13.84 -2.09 23.76
N ASP A 782 13.92 -2.14 25.10
CA ASP A 782 14.34 -1.05 26.02
C ASP A 782 15.69 -0.36 25.71
N ASN A 783 16.54 -0.97 24.89
CA ASN A 783 17.90 -0.49 24.60
C ASN A 783 18.14 -0.11 23.15
N THR A 784 17.11 -0.17 22.31
CA THR A 784 17.24 0.03 20.87
C THR A 784 16.95 1.50 20.57
N CYS A 785 17.94 2.18 19.99
CA CYS A 785 17.86 3.62 19.76
C CYS A 785 17.11 3.86 18.46
N GLN A 786 15.88 4.37 18.56
CA GLN A 786 15.03 4.66 17.41
C GLN A 786 14.34 6.01 17.53
N SER A 787 14.15 6.68 16.39
CA SER A 787 13.55 8.02 16.30
C SER A 787 12.14 8.06 16.89
N THR A 788 11.35 6.99 16.71
CA THR A 788 9.98 6.89 17.22
C THR A 788 9.92 6.90 18.76
N ILE A 789 10.82 6.17 19.43
CA ILE A 789 10.92 6.15 20.91
C ILE A 789 11.41 7.50 21.43
N VAL A 790 12.36 8.13 20.74
CA VAL A 790 12.84 9.48 21.06
C VAL A 790 11.66 10.47 21.02
N MET A 791 10.84 10.44 19.97
CA MET A 791 9.67 11.30 19.84
C MET A 791 8.61 11.03 20.92
N ALA A 792 8.37 9.77 21.28
CA ALA A 792 7.45 9.43 22.37
C ALA A 792 7.91 10.03 23.71
N HIS A 793 9.22 9.98 24.01
CA HIS A 793 9.77 10.67 25.18
C HIS A 793 9.69 12.19 25.08
N ILE A 794 9.92 12.80 23.92
CA ILE A 794 9.76 14.25 23.73
C ILE A 794 8.32 14.68 24.01
N ARG A 795 7.33 13.94 23.47
CA ARG A 795 5.89 14.19 23.69
C ARG A 795 5.50 14.05 25.16
N LEU A 796 5.99 13.03 25.86
CA LEU A 796 5.83 12.92 27.31
C LEU A 796 6.49 14.10 28.04
N GLY A 797 7.68 14.52 27.61
CA GLY A 797 8.38 15.70 28.12
C GLY A 797 7.54 16.99 27.99
N HIS A 798 6.91 17.20 26.84
CA HIS A 798 6.00 18.32 26.61
C HIS A 798 4.76 18.22 27.50
N THR A 799 4.11 17.05 27.52
CA THR A 799 2.89 16.83 28.31
C THR A 799 3.13 17.04 29.81
N HIS A 800 4.23 16.52 30.36
CA HIS A 800 4.61 16.75 31.76
C HIS A 800 4.97 18.22 32.03
N LYS A 801 5.64 18.90 31.08
CA LYS A 801 5.95 20.35 31.20
C LYS A 801 4.67 21.17 31.32
N ASP A 802 3.67 20.85 30.51
CA ASP A 802 2.40 21.58 30.46
C ASP A 802 1.50 21.23 31.66
N ALA A 803 1.62 19.99 32.17
CA ALA A 803 1.06 19.55 33.45
C ALA A 803 1.76 20.13 34.70
N ASP A 804 2.81 20.93 34.51
CA ASP A 804 3.68 21.51 35.55
C ASP A 804 4.49 20.48 36.38
N ASP A 805 4.62 19.26 35.88
CA ASP A 805 5.50 18.21 36.43
C ASP A 805 6.92 18.33 35.83
N LEU A 806 7.64 19.35 36.30
CA LEU A 806 8.94 19.74 35.75
C LEU A 806 10.04 18.69 35.94
N GLU A 807 9.95 17.85 36.98
CA GLU A 807 10.93 16.79 37.26
C GLU A 807 10.84 15.69 36.18
N ASN A 808 9.64 15.17 35.91
CA ASN A 808 9.43 14.16 34.89
C ASN A 808 9.59 14.72 33.47
N ALA A 809 9.19 15.97 33.23
CA ALA A 809 9.46 16.65 31.96
C ALA A 809 10.96 16.64 31.64
N MET A 810 11.79 17.08 32.58
CA MET A 810 13.25 17.09 32.43
C MET A 810 13.80 15.67 32.27
N LYS A 811 13.31 14.70 33.06
CA LYS A 811 13.70 13.29 32.95
C LYS A 811 13.50 12.75 31.53
N HIS A 812 12.34 13.01 30.92
CA HIS A 812 12.02 12.54 29.58
C HIS A 812 12.84 13.24 28.49
N TYR A 813 13.06 14.56 28.57
CA TYR A 813 13.96 15.25 27.65
C TYR A 813 15.39 14.71 27.73
N VAL A 814 15.92 14.50 28.94
CA VAL A 814 17.26 13.93 29.12
C VAL A 814 17.35 12.50 28.59
N LYS A 815 16.32 11.68 28.79
CA LYS A 815 16.25 10.32 28.26
C LYS A 815 16.20 10.32 26.72
N SER A 816 15.41 11.21 26.13
CA SER A 816 15.34 11.37 24.66
C SER A 816 16.70 11.79 24.08
N PHE A 817 17.41 12.72 24.72
CA PHE A 817 18.75 13.14 24.34
C PHE A 817 19.78 12.00 24.50
N GLN A 818 19.69 11.23 25.59
CA GLN A 818 20.53 10.05 25.78
C GLN A 818 20.35 9.04 24.64
N LEU A 819 19.10 8.76 24.23
CA LEU A 819 18.82 7.82 23.14
C LEU A 819 19.32 8.36 21.79
N LEU A 820 19.13 9.65 21.52
CA LEU A 820 19.69 10.33 20.34
C LEU A 820 21.21 10.21 20.27
N THR A 821 21.90 10.49 21.38
CA THR A 821 23.36 10.42 21.38
C THR A 821 23.86 9.00 21.16
N LYS A 822 23.16 7.94 21.59
CA LYS A 822 23.57 6.55 21.36
C LYS A 822 23.56 6.12 19.87
N LEU A 823 22.78 6.77 19.00
CA LEU A 823 22.75 6.49 17.55
C LEU A 823 24.11 6.77 16.85
N ASP A 824 24.91 7.69 17.39
CA ASP A 824 26.19 8.17 16.82
C ASP A 824 27.42 7.40 17.37
N ALA A 825 27.39 6.07 17.50
CA ALA A 825 28.46 5.33 18.20
C ALA A 825 29.51 4.68 17.28
N THR A 826 30.68 5.32 17.13
CA THR A 826 31.92 4.68 16.61
C THR A 826 32.96 4.38 17.70
N ASN A 827 32.84 4.92 18.93
CA ASN A 827 33.85 4.74 19.99
C ASN A 827 33.23 4.44 21.37
N SER A 828 33.10 3.16 21.70
CA SER A 828 32.28 2.63 22.81
C SER A 828 32.79 2.93 24.22
N ASN A 829 34.10 3.13 24.42
CA ASN A 829 34.71 3.16 25.76
C ASN A 829 34.59 4.51 26.49
N GLN A 830 34.69 5.65 25.79
CA GLN A 830 34.52 6.98 26.41
C GLN A 830 33.04 7.27 26.70
N LYS A 831 32.14 6.80 25.82
CA LYS A 831 30.69 6.98 25.92
C LYS A 831 30.07 6.11 27.01
N GLN A 832 30.49 4.85 27.17
CA GLN A 832 30.06 4.01 28.30
C GLN A 832 30.40 4.63 29.67
N ARG A 833 31.53 5.34 29.79
CA ARG A 833 31.89 6.05 31.01
C ARG A 833 30.98 7.26 31.24
N SER A 834 30.71 8.06 30.20
CA SER A 834 29.74 9.17 30.27
C SER A 834 28.33 8.69 30.62
N ASP A 835 27.83 7.61 30.00
CA ASP A 835 26.54 6.98 30.27
C ASP A 835 26.42 6.51 31.72
N ARG A 836 27.44 5.82 32.25
CA ARG A 836 27.46 5.36 33.65
C ARG A 836 27.51 6.55 34.61
N SER A 837 28.32 7.57 34.32
CA SER A 837 28.45 8.75 35.16
C SER A 837 27.18 9.60 35.17
N ALA A 838 26.56 9.83 34.01
CA ALA A 838 25.31 10.59 33.88
C ALA A 838 24.13 9.82 34.49
N GLY A 839 24.04 8.50 34.28
CA GLY A 839 23.02 7.65 34.91
C GLY A 839 23.16 7.57 36.43
N HIS A 840 24.40 7.51 36.94
CA HIS A 840 24.67 7.59 38.38
C HIS A 840 24.30 8.96 38.95
N LEU A 841 24.60 10.04 38.23
CA LEU A 841 24.25 11.41 38.63
C LEU A 841 22.73 11.63 38.68
N ALA A 842 22.01 11.18 37.65
CA ALA A 842 20.55 11.25 37.58
C ALA A 842 19.90 10.44 38.72
N ARG A 843 20.46 9.27 39.06
CA ARG A 843 19.91 8.40 40.11
C ARG A 843 20.18 8.90 41.53
N ILE A 844 21.33 9.52 41.77
CA ILE A 844 21.75 9.92 43.13
C ILE A 844 21.30 11.33 43.50
N ILE A 845 21.32 12.26 42.54
CA ILE A 845 21.14 13.69 42.84
C ILE A 845 19.77 14.20 42.32
N LYS A 846 19.04 13.40 41.51
CA LYS A 846 17.84 13.83 40.77
C LYS A 846 18.06 15.10 39.93
N ASP A 847 19.32 15.44 39.64
CA ASP A 847 19.68 16.61 38.83
C ASP A 847 19.79 16.19 37.36
N HIS A 848 18.63 16.03 36.74
CA HIS A 848 18.50 15.63 35.34
C HIS A 848 19.21 16.62 34.40
N TYR A 849 19.20 17.92 34.72
CA TYR A 849 19.90 18.93 33.90
C TYR A 849 21.42 18.72 33.86
N LYS A 850 22.05 18.41 34.99
CA LYS A 850 23.49 18.08 34.96
C LYS A 850 23.75 16.81 34.17
N ALA A 851 22.88 15.81 34.26
CA ALA A 851 23.02 14.59 33.45
C ALA A 851 22.95 14.90 31.94
N PHE A 852 22.05 15.79 31.52
CA PHE A 852 22.02 16.33 30.16
C PHE A 852 23.35 16.96 29.72
N LEU A 853 23.93 17.86 30.53
CA LEU A 853 25.22 18.49 30.21
C LEU A 853 26.36 17.47 30.05
N TYR A 854 26.32 16.35 30.79
CA TYR A 854 27.29 15.27 30.62
C TYR A 854 27.09 14.49 29.32
N TYR A 855 25.84 14.28 28.89
CA TYR A 855 25.55 13.68 27.58
C TYR A 855 25.96 14.61 26.44
N GLU A 856 25.67 15.91 26.56
CA GLU A 856 26.01 16.89 25.52
C GLU A 856 27.53 16.97 25.30
N LYS A 857 28.31 17.03 26.39
CA LYS A 857 29.78 17.06 26.31
C LYS A 857 30.41 15.81 25.72
N SER A 858 29.70 14.68 25.73
CA SER A 858 30.19 13.41 25.17
C SER A 858 29.67 13.11 23.76
N ALA A 859 28.77 13.96 23.24
CA ALA A 859 28.20 13.83 21.91
C ALA A 859 29.08 14.52 20.85
N ASN A 860 29.24 13.91 19.67
CA ASN A 860 29.82 14.61 18.52
C ASN A 860 28.71 15.32 17.75
N LEU A 861 28.39 16.54 18.18
CA LEU A 861 27.29 17.34 17.63
C LEU A 861 27.35 17.47 16.10
N SER A 862 28.55 17.50 15.51
CA SER A 862 28.76 17.67 14.05
C SER A 862 28.11 16.60 13.15
N ARG A 863 27.93 15.35 13.65
CA ARG A 863 27.30 14.24 12.90
C ARG A 863 25.82 14.04 13.20
N LEU A 864 25.36 14.49 14.37
CA LEU A 864 23.94 14.53 14.73
C LEU A 864 23.12 15.53 13.86
N PHE A 865 23.79 16.23 12.94
CA PHE A 865 23.21 17.20 12.00
C PHE A 865 22.72 16.61 10.67
N ASP A 866 22.76 15.29 10.47
CA ASP A 866 21.99 14.67 9.37
C ASP A 866 20.48 14.88 9.59
N GLN A 867 19.73 15.20 8.53
CA GLN A 867 18.40 15.83 8.55
C GLN A 867 17.33 15.22 9.50
N PRO A 868 17.21 13.90 9.74
CA PRO A 868 16.11 13.38 10.56
C PRO A 868 16.26 13.61 12.08
N TYR A 869 17.48 13.73 12.61
CA TYR A 869 17.69 13.87 14.07
C TYR A 869 17.78 15.31 14.55
N LYS A 870 17.97 16.24 13.61
CA LYS A 870 18.09 17.67 13.88
C LYS A 870 16.80 18.26 14.47
N LYS A 871 15.63 17.85 13.96
CA LYS A 871 14.32 18.30 14.47
C LYS A 871 14.09 17.88 15.93
N CYS A 872 14.33 16.60 16.24
CA CYS A 872 14.22 16.07 17.60
C CYS A 872 15.17 16.80 18.57
N MET A 873 16.41 17.07 18.15
CA MET A 873 17.38 17.84 18.93
C MET A 873 16.85 19.25 19.25
N MET A 874 16.31 19.96 18.25
CA MET A 874 15.74 21.29 18.46
C MET A 874 14.58 21.27 19.46
N GLU A 875 13.66 20.31 19.32
CA GLU A 875 12.52 20.15 20.25
C GLU A 875 12.97 19.87 21.69
N ILE A 876 14.04 19.08 21.88
CA ILE A 876 14.63 18.82 23.19
C ILE A 876 15.23 20.08 23.80
N TYR A 877 16.05 20.83 23.04
CA TYR A 877 16.67 22.06 23.53
C TYR A 877 15.62 23.10 23.94
N VAL A 878 14.57 23.28 23.13
CA VAL A 878 13.44 24.17 23.46
C VAL A 878 12.71 23.67 24.70
N GLY A 879 12.40 22.38 24.77
CA GLY A 879 11.73 21.77 25.93
C GLY A 879 12.50 21.94 27.23
N ILE A 880 13.83 21.72 27.21
CA ILE A 880 14.72 21.94 28.35
C ILE A 880 14.76 23.42 28.73
N ALA A 881 14.89 24.33 27.75
CA ALA A 881 14.93 25.76 27.99
C ALA A 881 13.64 26.26 28.66
N ASP A 882 12.47 25.82 28.19
CA ASP A 882 11.18 26.17 28.79
C ASP A 882 11.05 25.67 30.24
N VAL A 883 11.47 24.43 30.52
CA VAL A 883 11.48 23.90 31.90
C VAL A 883 12.42 24.73 32.79
N LEU A 884 13.59 25.15 32.28
CA LEU A 884 14.52 26.00 33.02
C LEU A 884 13.95 27.41 33.29
N ILE A 885 13.21 27.97 32.34
CA ILE A 885 12.49 29.25 32.53
C ILE A 885 11.46 29.11 33.65
N LYS A 886 10.65 28.05 33.63
CA LYS A 886 9.68 27.77 34.70
C LYS A 886 10.35 27.56 36.07
N GLN A 887 11.54 26.97 36.10
CA GLN A 887 12.38 26.83 37.30
C GLN A 887 13.12 28.13 37.70
N ASN A 888 12.92 29.24 36.98
CA ASN A 888 13.60 30.52 37.17
C ASN A 888 15.15 30.45 37.03
N ARG A 889 15.66 29.55 36.19
CA ARG A 889 17.09 29.37 35.89
C ARG A 889 17.46 29.99 34.55
N ILE A 890 17.27 31.32 34.46
CA ILE A 890 17.26 32.09 33.20
C ILE A 890 18.59 31.99 32.43
N ASP A 891 19.74 32.14 33.10
CA ASP A 891 21.06 32.10 32.42
C ASP A 891 21.28 30.78 31.66
N ARG A 892 20.81 29.66 32.24
CA ARG A 892 20.94 28.34 31.62
C ARG A 892 19.93 28.13 30.49
N ALA A 893 18.78 28.78 30.56
CA ALA A 893 17.83 28.78 29.46
C ALA A 893 18.36 29.57 28.26
N ILE A 894 19.01 30.72 28.50
CA ILE A 894 19.71 31.49 27.47
C ILE A 894 20.77 30.63 26.79
N GLU A 895 21.61 29.93 27.56
CA GLU A 895 22.62 29.00 27.01
C GLU A 895 22.01 27.96 26.05
N MET A 896 20.82 27.42 26.37
CA MET A 896 20.14 26.46 25.50
C MET A 896 19.62 27.10 24.21
N TYR A 897 19.04 28.31 24.28
CA TYR A 897 18.58 29.04 23.10
C TYR A 897 19.73 29.53 22.22
N GLU A 898 20.86 29.96 22.80
CA GLU A 898 22.09 30.30 22.04
C GLU A 898 22.61 29.09 21.26
N LYS A 899 22.69 27.94 21.92
CA LYS A 899 23.08 26.68 21.27
C LYS A 899 22.13 26.35 20.14
N LEU A 900 20.82 26.42 20.37
CA LEU A 900 19.79 26.17 19.37
C LEU A 900 19.97 27.05 18.12
N MET A 901 20.17 28.35 18.28
CA MET A 901 20.38 29.28 17.16
C MET A 901 21.67 28.98 16.39
N ALA A 902 22.75 28.58 17.08
CA ALA A 902 23.98 28.14 16.41
C ALA A 902 23.76 26.89 15.51
N LEU A 903 22.76 26.05 15.80
CA LEU A 903 22.38 24.91 14.94
C LEU A 903 21.58 25.33 13.69
N GLU A 904 20.86 26.45 13.78
CA GLU A 904 19.98 26.96 12.71
C GLU A 904 20.75 27.76 11.65
N VAL A 905 21.74 28.58 12.05
CA VAL A 905 22.56 29.41 11.15
C VAL A 905 23.37 28.60 10.12
N VAL A 906 23.66 27.32 10.41
CA VAL A 906 24.42 26.44 9.50
C VAL A 906 23.57 25.91 8.33
N ASN A 907 22.26 26.18 8.27
CA ASN A 907 21.34 25.55 7.31
C ASN A 907 20.53 26.55 6.46
N PRO A 908 20.66 26.54 5.11
CA PRO A 908 19.87 27.40 4.22
C PRO A 908 18.38 27.01 4.09
N LEU A 909 17.96 25.86 4.64
CA LEU A 909 16.58 25.33 4.57
C LEU A 909 15.76 25.58 5.85
N CYS A 910 16.25 26.39 6.79
CA CYS A 910 15.52 26.65 8.03
C CYS A 910 14.36 27.62 7.77
N ASP A 911 13.18 27.29 8.29
CA ASP A 911 12.02 28.18 8.31
C ASP A 911 12.40 29.48 9.05
N GLU A 912 12.55 30.57 8.29
CA GLU A 912 13.02 31.86 8.81
C GLU A 912 12.07 32.40 9.89
N ASP A 913 10.79 32.04 9.85
CA ASP A 913 9.78 32.46 10.82
C ASP A 913 10.05 31.84 12.20
N LEU A 914 10.45 30.57 12.23
CA LEU A 914 10.74 29.85 13.48
C LEU A 914 11.98 30.42 14.18
N LEU A 915 13.00 30.81 13.40
CA LEU A 915 14.21 31.45 13.88
C LEU A 915 13.89 32.84 14.45
N ALA A 916 13.02 33.61 13.79
CA ALA A 916 12.55 34.91 14.30
C ALA A 916 11.80 34.77 15.64
N ILE A 917 10.94 33.76 15.80
CA ILE A 917 10.25 33.48 17.08
C ILE A 917 11.26 33.17 18.21
N ARG A 918 12.31 32.41 17.92
CA ARG A 918 13.36 32.06 18.88
C ARG A 918 14.21 33.27 19.28
N HIS A 919 14.62 34.09 18.31
CA HIS A 919 15.32 35.35 18.57
C HIS A 919 14.46 36.32 19.39
N TYR A 920 13.15 36.35 19.19
CA TYR A 920 12.25 37.15 20.01
C TYR A 920 12.20 36.65 21.46
N LYS A 921 12.06 35.33 21.67
CA LYS A 921 12.08 34.73 23.01
C LYS A 921 13.40 35.01 23.74
N ILE A 922 14.55 34.82 23.09
CA ILE A 922 15.83 35.07 23.73
C ILE A 922 16.06 36.56 24.01
N ALA A 923 15.59 37.47 23.15
CA ALA A 923 15.65 38.91 23.38
C ALA A 923 14.94 39.30 24.69
N LEU A 924 13.77 38.70 24.96
CA LEU A 924 13.05 38.89 26.21
C LEU A 924 13.81 38.34 27.42
N LEU A 925 14.53 37.23 27.27
CA LEU A 925 15.35 36.65 28.34
C LEU A 925 16.59 37.52 28.64
N TYR A 926 17.32 37.97 27.61
CA TYR A 926 18.42 38.92 27.77
C TYR A 926 17.97 40.23 28.43
N PHE A 927 16.79 40.73 28.07
CA PHE A 927 16.22 41.90 28.71
C PHE A 927 15.99 41.67 30.22
N ARG A 928 15.51 40.47 30.61
CA ARG A 928 15.33 40.12 32.04
C ARG A 928 16.65 39.99 32.80
N THR A 929 17.72 39.53 32.15
CA THR A 929 19.06 39.44 32.76
C THR A 929 19.85 40.76 32.68
N SER A 930 19.25 41.83 32.17
CA SER A 930 19.87 43.16 31.98
C SER A 930 20.99 43.20 30.94
N ASP A 931 21.09 42.20 30.06
CA ASP A 931 21.97 42.22 28.89
C ASP A 931 21.28 42.94 27.72
N TYR A 932 21.17 44.25 27.86
CA TYR A 932 20.45 45.08 26.88
C TYR A 932 21.13 45.11 25.50
N THR A 933 22.43 44.84 25.44
CA THR A 933 23.20 44.77 24.18
C THR A 933 22.76 43.59 23.31
N ASN A 934 22.72 42.39 23.88
CA ASN A 934 22.30 41.19 23.15
C ASN A 934 20.78 41.16 22.92
N ALA A 935 19.99 41.73 23.85
CA ALA A 935 18.57 41.95 23.64
C ALA A 935 18.30 42.85 22.43
N LEU A 936 19.03 43.96 22.31
CA LEU A 936 18.88 44.88 21.17
C LEU A 936 19.22 44.19 19.85
N ALA A 937 20.36 43.51 19.76
CA ALA A 937 20.77 42.80 18.54
C ALA A 937 19.72 41.75 18.12
N SER A 938 19.16 41.02 19.08
CA SER A 938 18.12 40.02 18.80
C SER A 938 16.80 40.68 18.35
N PHE A 939 16.37 41.78 18.97
CA PHE A 939 15.18 42.52 18.50
C PHE A 939 15.38 43.12 17.10
N GLU A 940 16.58 43.58 16.77
CA GLU A 940 16.89 44.11 15.43
C GLU A 940 16.83 43.03 14.36
N TYR A 941 17.36 41.84 14.66
CA TYR A 941 17.25 40.68 13.77
C TYR A 941 15.79 40.32 13.46
N VAL A 942 14.95 40.18 14.49
CA VAL A 942 13.51 39.85 14.31
C VAL A 942 12.79 40.95 13.53
N LEU A 943 13.09 42.21 13.83
CA LEU A 943 12.49 43.35 13.15
C LEU A 943 12.84 43.40 11.66
N GLU A 944 14.10 43.11 11.31
CA GLU A 944 14.53 43.06 9.92
C GLU A 944 13.79 41.96 9.15
N LYS A 945 13.63 40.78 9.76
CA LYS A 945 12.94 39.64 9.15
C LYS A 945 11.45 39.89 8.96
N GLU A 946 10.76 40.41 9.96
CA GLU A 946 9.34 40.76 9.83
C GLU A 946 9.07 41.80 8.73
N ARG A 947 10.01 42.73 8.48
CA ARG A 947 9.88 43.70 7.39
C ARG A 947 10.06 43.11 5.99
N GLN A 948 10.74 41.97 5.87
CA GLN A 948 10.99 41.30 4.59
C GLN A 948 9.77 40.49 4.11
N LEU A 949 8.78 40.26 4.97
CA LEU A 949 7.55 39.54 4.62
C LEU A 949 6.70 40.35 3.63
N LEU A 950 6.08 39.66 2.65
CA LEU A 950 5.16 40.25 1.65
C LEU A 950 3.92 40.90 2.28
N ALA A 951 3.46 40.38 3.42
CA ALA A 951 2.34 40.90 4.21
C ALA A 951 2.74 40.92 5.70
N PRO A 952 3.44 41.97 6.16
CA PRO A 952 3.92 42.03 7.54
C PRO A 952 2.76 42.21 8.53
N ASP A 953 2.86 41.54 9.68
CA ASP A 953 1.94 41.75 10.79
C ASP A 953 2.29 43.05 11.52
N PHE A 954 1.56 44.12 11.21
CA PHE A 954 1.81 45.46 11.76
C PHE A 954 1.67 45.51 13.29
N SER A 955 0.82 44.68 13.89
CA SER A 955 0.67 44.62 15.35
C SER A 955 1.93 44.02 15.99
N LYS A 956 2.46 42.96 15.39
CA LYS A 956 3.69 42.31 15.81
C LYS A 956 4.91 43.23 15.64
N LEU A 957 5.00 43.93 14.51
CA LEU A 957 6.01 44.95 14.24
C LEU A 957 5.98 46.07 15.27
N ALA A 958 4.78 46.54 15.64
CA ALA A 958 4.60 47.57 16.66
C ALA A 958 5.13 47.13 18.03
N ASP A 959 4.90 45.88 18.46
CA ASP A 959 5.40 45.38 19.76
C ASP A 959 6.92 45.22 19.77
N ILE A 960 7.50 44.69 18.68
CA ILE A 960 8.96 44.55 18.55
C ILE A 960 9.64 45.92 18.60
N LEU A 961 9.13 46.90 17.85
CA LEU A 961 9.63 48.29 17.85
C LEU A 961 9.50 48.96 19.21
N PHE A 962 8.40 48.70 19.92
CA PHE A 962 8.21 49.21 21.28
C PHE A 962 9.26 48.65 22.23
N ARG A 963 9.48 47.32 22.24
CA ARG A 963 10.49 46.65 23.08
C ARG A 963 11.92 47.06 22.73
N LYS A 964 12.20 47.24 21.44
CA LYS A 964 13.47 47.82 20.96
C LYS A 964 13.69 49.21 21.54
N GLY A 965 12.67 50.09 21.47
CA GLY A 965 12.74 51.44 22.03
C GLY A 965 12.98 51.47 23.55
N VAL A 966 12.31 50.58 24.29
CA VAL A 966 12.56 50.42 25.74
C VAL A 966 14.01 49.97 25.99
N THR A 967 14.50 48.99 25.24
CA THR A 967 15.88 48.47 25.36
C THR A 967 16.93 49.57 25.08
N LEU A 968 16.72 50.36 24.02
CA LEU A 968 17.56 51.52 23.68
C LEU A 968 17.56 52.59 24.78
N THR A 969 16.43 52.77 25.47
CA THR A 969 16.31 53.70 26.61
C THR A 969 17.21 53.27 27.77
N TYR A 970 17.27 51.98 28.08
CA TYR A 970 18.19 51.44 29.11
C TYR A 970 19.67 51.57 28.69
N LEU A 971 19.96 51.43 27.39
CA LEU A 971 21.30 51.69 26.82
C LEU A 971 21.65 53.18 26.71
N LYS A 972 20.76 54.08 27.13
CA LYS A 972 20.92 55.56 27.05
C LYS A 972 21.07 56.10 25.62
N LYS A 973 20.63 55.35 24.62
CA LYS A 973 20.58 55.77 23.21
C LYS A 973 19.25 56.47 22.91
N TYR A 974 19.07 57.66 23.47
CA TYR A 974 17.75 58.31 23.51
C TYR A 974 17.20 58.73 22.14
N ASP A 975 18.07 59.05 21.18
CA ASP A 975 17.66 59.45 19.83
C ASP A 975 17.10 58.25 19.04
N GLU A 976 17.83 57.14 19.06
CA GLU A 976 17.40 55.87 18.47
C GLU A 976 16.12 55.35 19.16
N ALA A 977 16.05 55.45 20.50
CA ALA A 977 14.88 55.04 21.28
C ALA A 977 13.62 55.84 20.89
N LEU A 978 13.76 57.16 20.74
CA LEU A 978 12.67 58.03 20.33
C LEU A 978 12.17 57.67 18.93
N SER A 979 13.08 57.44 17.98
CA SER A 979 12.73 57.01 16.62
C SER A 979 12.00 55.68 16.62
N SER A 980 12.47 54.70 17.40
CA SER A 980 11.86 53.36 17.49
C SER A 980 10.44 53.42 18.08
N HIS A 981 10.20 54.28 19.08
CA HIS A 981 8.86 54.45 19.64
C HIS A 981 7.93 55.23 18.72
N GLN A 982 8.43 56.22 17.98
CA GLN A 982 7.65 56.93 16.97
C GLN A 982 7.23 56.01 15.83
N GLU A 983 8.14 55.18 15.34
CA GLU A 983 7.85 54.17 14.33
C GLU A 983 6.86 53.11 14.84
N SER A 984 6.96 52.69 16.11
CA SER A 984 5.97 51.80 16.73
C SER A 984 4.54 52.39 16.69
N LEU A 985 4.38 53.71 16.84
CA LEU A 985 3.07 54.37 16.80
C LEU A 985 2.42 54.32 15.41
N GLU A 986 3.21 54.37 14.34
CA GLU A 986 2.70 54.37 12.97
C GLU A 986 1.98 53.06 12.63
N TYR A 987 2.38 51.96 13.28
CA TYR A 987 1.83 50.63 13.07
C TYR A 987 0.71 50.24 14.05
N ARG A 988 0.43 51.05 15.08
CA ARG A 988 -0.63 50.76 16.06
C ARG A 988 -1.98 51.27 15.57
N SER A 989 -2.98 50.38 15.51
CA SER A 989 -4.37 50.77 15.24
C SER A 989 -5.02 51.42 16.48
N SER A 990 -6.11 52.16 16.26
CA SER A 990 -6.93 52.74 17.34
C SER A 990 -7.57 51.71 18.27
N GLU A 991 -7.60 50.43 17.88
CA GLU A 991 -8.13 49.33 18.70
C GLU A 991 -7.15 48.89 19.80
N GLN A 992 -5.86 49.25 19.71
CA GLN A 992 -4.83 48.93 20.70
C GLN A 992 -4.60 50.07 21.71
N GLU A 993 -5.69 50.63 22.25
CA GLU A 993 -5.68 51.86 23.04
C GLU A 993 -4.63 51.87 24.17
N LEU A 994 -4.52 50.80 24.95
CA LEU A 994 -3.60 50.76 26.10
C LEU A 994 -2.12 50.70 25.70
N ALA A 995 -1.79 49.95 24.66
CA ALA A 995 -0.42 49.84 24.18
C ALA A 995 0.02 51.12 23.42
N LEU A 996 -0.94 51.81 22.81
CA LEU A 996 -0.77 53.16 22.26
C LEU A 996 -0.43 54.17 23.39
N ALA A 997 -1.17 54.14 24.50
CA ALA A 997 -0.90 54.98 25.66
C ALA A 997 0.50 54.71 26.26
N SER A 998 0.88 53.44 26.43
CA SER A 998 2.23 53.08 26.89
C SER A 998 3.35 53.60 25.97
N SER A 999 3.12 53.65 24.66
CA SER A 999 4.08 54.19 23.69
C SER A 999 4.24 55.72 23.84
N TYR A 1000 3.14 56.43 24.06
CA TYR A 1000 3.16 57.87 24.34
C TYR A 1000 3.87 58.21 25.65
N ASP A 1001 3.72 57.40 26.70
CA ASP A 1001 4.44 57.60 27.97
C ASP A 1001 5.96 57.53 27.78
N GLN A 1002 6.45 56.54 27.01
CA GLN A 1002 7.88 56.38 26.74
C GLN A 1002 8.44 57.57 25.95
N ILE A 1003 7.71 58.02 24.91
CA ILE A 1003 8.09 59.20 24.10
C ILE A 1003 8.13 60.46 24.96
N SER A 1004 7.12 60.68 25.80
CA SER A 1004 7.06 61.81 26.73
C SER A 1004 8.28 61.83 27.66
N GLY A 1005 8.60 60.69 28.28
CA GLY A 1005 9.76 60.56 29.16
C GLY A 1005 11.10 60.82 28.46
N LEU A 1006 11.26 60.35 27.21
CA LEU A 1006 12.45 60.59 26.40
C LEU A 1006 12.61 62.06 26.00
N LEU A 1007 11.53 62.71 25.53
CA LEU A 1007 11.53 64.13 25.17
C LEU A 1007 11.82 65.03 26.37
N ALA A 1008 11.30 64.67 27.56
CA ALA A 1008 11.58 65.37 28.80
C ALA A 1008 13.07 65.29 29.18
N ARG A 1009 13.70 64.11 29.05
CA ARG A 1009 15.16 63.95 29.25
C ARG A 1009 15.99 64.78 28.28
N LYS A 1010 15.47 65.03 27.08
CA LYS A 1010 16.07 65.92 26.07
C LYS A 1010 15.71 67.41 26.26
N LYS A 1011 15.04 67.77 27.36
CA LYS A 1011 14.56 69.13 27.68
C LYS A 1011 13.56 69.71 26.66
N ARG A 1012 12.91 68.87 25.84
CA ARG A 1012 11.81 69.25 24.94
C ARG A 1012 10.49 69.12 25.67
N TYR A 1013 10.28 69.99 26.64
CA TYR A 1013 9.19 69.86 27.59
C TYR A 1013 7.79 70.10 26.99
N GLU A 1014 7.65 71.01 26.02
CA GLU A 1014 6.37 71.26 25.34
C GLU A 1014 5.86 69.99 24.62
N ASP A 1015 6.72 69.38 23.80
CA ASP A 1015 6.38 68.15 23.09
C ASP A 1015 6.11 66.99 24.06
N ALA A 1016 6.91 66.87 25.13
CA ALA A 1016 6.77 65.84 26.14
C ALA A 1016 5.39 65.89 26.83
N VAL A 1017 4.92 67.09 27.17
CA VAL A 1017 3.61 67.29 27.78
C VAL A 1017 2.48 66.93 26.80
N SER A 1018 2.60 67.31 25.53
CA SER A 1018 1.59 66.98 24.51
C SER A 1018 1.35 65.47 24.39
N TYR A 1019 2.42 64.67 24.37
CA TYR A 1019 2.31 63.20 24.35
C TYR A 1019 1.76 62.61 25.65
N LEU A 1020 2.09 63.20 26.80
CA LEU A 1020 1.56 62.77 28.10
C LEU A 1020 0.03 62.96 28.17
N ILE A 1021 -0.48 64.08 27.65
CA ILE A 1021 -1.93 64.37 27.59
C ILE A 1021 -2.63 63.33 26.70
N LYS A 1022 -2.05 63.00 25.54
CA LYS A 1022 -2.60 61.96 24.65
C LYS A 1022 -2.67 60.58 25.32
N SER A 1023 -1.62 60.20 26.07
CA SER A 1023 -1.61 58.94 26.84
C SER A 1023 -2.72 58.90 27.88
N ALA A 1024 -2.90 59.99 28.63
CA ALA A 1024 -3.88 60.07 29.69
C ALA A 1024 -5.33 60.04 29.17
N ASP A 1025 -5.62 60.76 28.08
CA ASP A 1025 -6.95 60.75 27.44
C ASP A 1025 -7.37 59.33 27.05
N ILE A 1026 -6.47 58.56 26.42
CA ILE A 1026 -6.75 57.19 26.01
C ILE A 1026 -7.06 56.29 27.23
N ARG A 1027 -6.27 56.38 28.31
CA ARG A 1027 -6.50 55.60 29.53
C ARG A 1027 -7.82 55.98 30.21
N GLN A 1028 -8.20 57.25 30.16
CA GLN A 1028 -9.45 57.75 30.71
C GLN A 1028 -10.66 57.24 29.91
N ARG A 1029 -10.57 57.23 28.57
CA ARG A 1029 -11.60 56.60 27.70
C ARG A 1029 -11.73 55.10 27.97
N ALA A 1030 -10.62 54.38 28.13
CA ALA A 1030 -10.62 52.96 28.47
C ALA A 1030 -11.27 52.67 29.85
N ILE A 1031 -11.00 53.51 30.85
CA ILE A 1031 -11.63 53.41 32.18
C ILE A 1031 -13.13 53.67 32.09
N ALA A 1032 -13.56 54.73 31.40
CA ALA A 1032 -14.99 55.06 31.25
C ALA A 1032 -15.78 53.94 30.54
N THR A 1033 -15.16 53.30 29.54
CA THR A 1033 -15.76 52.17 28.81
C THR A 1033 -15.97 50.96 29.74
N LEU A 1034 -14.97 50.62 30.56
CA LEU A 1034 -15.09 49.54 31.56
C LEU A 1034 -16.13 49.85 32.64
N GLU A 1035 -16.15 51.08 33.17
CA GLU A 1035 -17.12 51.50 34.19
C GLU A 1035 -18.56 51.45 33.67
N SER A 1036 -18.78 51.76 32.38
CA SER A 1036 -20.09 51.60 31.75
C SER A 1036 -20.51 50.13 31.61
N SER A 1037 -19.56 49.22 31.33
CA SER A 1037 -19.82 47.77 31.21
C SER A 1037 -20.10 47.09 32.56
N GLU A 1038 -19.57 47.60 33.67
CA GLU A 1038 -19.90 47.10 35.02
C GLU A 1038 -21.31 47.50 35.48
N SER A 1039 -21.89 48.56 34.90
CA SER A 1039 -23.24 49.02 35.26
C SER A 1039 -24.38 48.19 34.67
N GLU A 1040 -24.10 47.34 33.67
CA GLU A 1040 -25.11 46.50 32.99
C GLU A 1040 -25.07 45.01 33.40
N CYS A 1041 -24.13 44.58 34.24
CA CYS A 1041 -23.92 43.16 34.56
C CYS A 1041 -24.05 42.89 36.08
N ASP A 1042 -25.19 42.32 36.50
CA ASP A 1042 -25.39 41.82 37.86
C ASP A 1042 -24.52 40.56 38.09
N CYS A 1043 -23.68 40.63 39.14
CA CYS A 1043 -23.00 39.53 39.84
C CYS A 1043 -21.71 38.91 39.23
N SER A 1044 -20.59 39.18 39.93
CA SER A 1044 -19.45 38.25 40.18
C SER A 1044 -18.40 37.94 39.10
N THR A 1045 -18.31 38.69 38.01
CA THR A 1045 -17.12 38.61 37.13
C THR A 1045 -16.40 39.95 37.08
N GLU A 1046 -15.11 39.98 37.48
CA GLU A 1046 -14.24 41.14 37.26
C GLU A 1046 -14.25 41.48 35.77
N SER A 1047 -14.79 42.65 35.42
CA SER A 1047 -14.69 43.18 34.07
C SER A 1047 -13.21 43.44 33.76
N SER A 1048 -12.74 42.99 32.59
CA SER A 1048 -11.33 43.10 32.21
C SER A 1048 -11.20 43.38 30.73
N VAL A 1049 -10.36 44.36 30.35
CA VAL A 1049 -9.95 44.52 28.95
C VAL A 1049 -8.93 43.43 28.63
N ILE A 1050 -9.20 42.68 27.56
CA ILE A 1050 -8.25 41.74 26.97
C ILE A 1050 -7.17 42.55 26.27
N THR A 1051 -5.96 42.59 26.82
CA THR A 1051 -4.78 43.02 26.04
C THR A 1051 -4.24 41.80 25.30
N THR A 1052 -4.33 41.80 23.98
CA THR A 1052 -3.70 40.81 23.11
C THR A 1052 -2.18 41.01 23.11
N ASN A 1053 -1.46 40.20 23.89
CA ASN A 1053 -0.05 39.93 23.64
C ASN A 1053 -0.02 38.79 22.62
N MET A 1054 0.30 39.08 21.35
CA MET A 1054 0.19 38.08 20.27
C MET A 1054 1.21 36.93 20.37
N PHE A 1055 2.17 36.99 21.30
CA PHE A 1055 3.21 35.98 21.47
C PHE A 1055 3.12 35.13 22.74
N ASP A 1056 2.11 35.37 23.57
CA ASP A 1056 1.81 34.52 24.71
C ASP A 1056 0.37 34.01 24.57
N GLN A 1057 0.20 32.94 23.80
CA GLN A 1057 -1.10 32.27 23.64
C GLN A 1057 -1.59 31.63 24.95
N SER A 1058 -0.80 31.67 26.04
CA SER A 1058 -1.17 30.96 27.26
C SER A 1058 -2.23 31.67 28.09
N GLN A 1059 -2.35 33.00 28.10
CA GLN A 1059 -3.55 33.74 28.57
C GLN A 1059 -3.58 35.21 28.10
N PRO A 1060 -4.74 35.75 27.67
CA PRO A 1060 -4.92 37.20 27.59
C PRO A 1060 -4.71 37.81 28.97
N ARG A 1061 -3.77 38.76 29.11
CA ARG A 1061 -3.66 39.52 30.35
C ARG A 1061 -4.91 40.37 30.51
N LYS A 1062 -5.77 39.97 31.43
CA LYS A 1062 -6.89 40.76 31.93
C LYS A 1062 -6.30 41.96 32.68
N THR A 1063 -6.37 43.15 32.09
CA THR A 1063 -5.96 44.36 32.82
C THR A 1063 -7.16 44.81 33.65
N SER A 1064 -7.05 44.68 34.97
CA SER A 1064 -8.14 45.06 35.88
C SER A 1064 -8.35 46.56 35.91
N LEU A 1065 -9.58 47.00 36.19
CA LEU A 1065 -9.90 48.41 36.43
C LEU A 1065 -8.98 49.04 37.48
N PHE A 1066 -8.59 48.26 38.49
CA PHE A 1066 -7.61 48.67 39.51
C PHE A 1066 -6.24 48.97 38.92
N GLN A 1067 -5.73 48.11 38.04
CA GLN A 1067 -4.43 48.31 37.39
C GLN A 1067 -4.46 49.50 36.43
N LEU A 1068 -5.56 49.69 35.70
CA LEU A 1068 -5.78 50.87 34.83
C LEU A 1068 -5.82 52.18 35.61
N ARG A 1069 -6.53 52.22 36.75
CA ARG A 1069 -6.54 53.38 37.64
C ARG A 1069 -5.15 53.65 38.21
N LYS A 1070 -4.41 52.61 38.60
CA LYS A 1070 -3.03 52.72 39.06
C LYS A 1070 -2.10 53.26 37.96
N ASP A 1071 -2.24 52.78 36.73
CA ASP A 1071 -1.42 53.20 35.60
C ASP A 1071 -1.75 54.64 35.16
N LEU A 1072 -3.02 55.04 35.20
CA LEU A 1072 -3.43 56.45 35.04
C LEU A 1072 -2.82 57.32 36.16
N LEU A 1073 -2.84 56.86 37.41
CA LEU A 1073 -2.16 57.51 38.53
C LEU A 1073 -0.65 57.64 38.30
N VAL A 1074 0.01 56.62 37.74
CA VAL A 1074 1.44 56.68 37.38
C VAL A 1074 1.70 57.72 36.28
N THR A 1075 0.84 57.80 35.25
CA THR A 1075 0.89 58.87 34.24
C THR A 1075 0.68 60.25 34.86
N GLN A 1076 -0.20 60.36 35.86
CA GLN A 1076 -0.39 61.57 36.67
C GLN A 1076 0.84 61.87 37.57
N PHE A 1077 1.55 60.84 38.05
CA PHE A 1077 2.77 60.91 38.87
C PHE A 1077 4.06 61.15 38.06
N ASN A 1078 4.03 61.05 36.72
CA ASN A 1078 5.03 61.67 35.84
C ASN A 1078 5.04 63.22 35.95
N SER A 1079 4.36 63.77 36.96
CA SER A 1079 4.59 65.03 37.64
C SER A 1079 6.03 65.56 37.55
N ALA A 1080 7.09 64.77 37.63
CA ALA A 1080 8.46 65.28 37.47
C ALA A 1080 8.73 65.97 36.12
N VAL A 1081 8.16 65.43 35.02
CA VAL A 1081 8.22 66.06 33.69
C VAL A 1081 7.45 67.37 33.69
N LEU A 1082 6.22 67.35 34.22
CA LEU A 1082 5.36 68.54 34.35
C LEU A 1082 5.98 69.61 35.26
N TYR A 1083 6.58 69.23 36.39
CA TYR A 1083 7.27 70.11 37.34
C TYR A 1083 8.51 70.74 36.72
N GLN A 1084 9.37 69.95 36.06
CA GLN A 1084 10.57 70.50 35.39
C GLN A 1084 10.19 71.43 34.24
N ALA A 1085 9.18 71.06 33.47
CA ALA A 1085 8.59 71.91 32.44
C ALA A 1085 8.07 73.24 33.05
N LEU A 1086 7.34 73.15 34.17
CA LEU A 1086 6.82 74.28 34.95
C LEU A 1086 7.91 75.07 35.69
N GLU A 1087 9.15 74.59 35.82
CA GLU A 1087 10.27 75.35 36.42
C GLU A 1087 11.11 76.07 35.36
N GLN A 1088 11.19 75.57 34.12
CA GLN A 1088 12.12 76.09 33.12
C GLN A 1088 11.58 77.24 32.24
N ASP A 1089 10.35 77.73 32.45
CA ASP A 1089 9.74 78.87 31.71
C ASP A 1089 9.68 78.73 30.15
N HIS A 1090 9.93 77.54 29.61
CA HIS A 1090 10.04 77.28 28.16
C HIS A 1090 8.75 76.75 27.52
N ILE A 1091 7.57 77.04 28.07
CA ILE A 1091 6.29 76.52 27.55
C ILE A 1091 5.38 77.66 27.12
N ALA A 1092 4.76 77.56 25.94
CA ALA A 1092 3.76 78.49 25.44
C ALA A 1092 2.50 78.52 26.32
N LEU A 1093 1.86 79.69 26.45
CA LEU A 1093 0.65 79.92 27.25
C LEU A 1093 -0.49 78.91 26.94
N CYS A 1094 -0.64 78.53 25.67
CA CYS A 1094 -1.64 77.56 25.21
C CYS A 1094 -1.44 76.17 25.85
N GLU A 1095 -0.19 75.72 26.01
CA GLU A 1095 0.10 74.42 26.62
C GLU A 1095 -0.07 74.46 28.15
N TYR A 1096 0.21 75.59 28.82
CA TYR A 1096 -0.16 75.76 30.23
C TYR A 1096 -1.67 75.66 30.44
N GLN A 1097 -2.49 76.22 29.54
CA GLN A 1097 -3.95 76.13 29.60
C GLN A 1097 -4.44 74.68 29.44
N LYS A 1098 -3.82 73.90 28.54
CA LYS A 1098 -4.13 72.48 28.36
C LYS A 1098 -3.77 71.65 29.59
N ILE A 1099 -2.58 71.88 30.18
CA ILE A 1099 -2.18 71.24 31.45
C ILE A 1099 -3.19 71.59 32.56
N PHE A 1100 -3.57 72.86 32.66
CA PHE A 1100 -4.51 73.34 33.67
C PHE A 1100 -5.91 72.71 33.54
N ASN A 1101 -6.47 72.69 32.33
CA ASN A 1101 -7.75 72.06 32.06
C ASN A 1101 -7.69 70.55 32.36
N PHE A 1102 -6.61 69.88 31.95
CA PHE A 1102 -6.38 68.47 32.26
C PHE A 1102 -6.30 68.20 33.77
N CYS A 1103 -5.63 69.07 34.55
CA CYS A 1103 -5.58 68.97 36.01
C CYS A 1103 -6.95 69.19 36.67
N ILE A 1104 -7.82 70.04 36.10
CA ILE A 1104 -9.20 70.26 36.59
C ILE A 1104 -10.07 69.05 36.33
N GLU A 1105 -9.98 68.49 35.13
CA GLU A 1105 -10.75 67.31 34.71
C GLU A 1105 -10.33 66.04 35.47
N ASN A 1106 -9.17 66.05 36.13
CA ASN A 1106 -8.60 64.94 36.89
C ASN A 1106 -8.20 65.36 38.32
N PRO A 1107 -9.16 65.53 39.26
CA PRO A 1107 -8.95 66.13 40.58
C PRO A 1107 -8.08 65.32 41.55
N THR A 1108 -7.65 64.10 41.18
CA THR A 1108 -6.65 63.31 41.93
C THR A 1108 -5.20 63.73 41.66
N MET A 1109 -4.96 64.63 40.70
CA MET A 1109 -3.62 65.18 40.43
C MET A 1109 -3.08 66.02 41.59
N ASN A 1110 -1.75 66.06 41.72
CA ASN A 1110 -1.05 66.81 42.76
C ASN A 1110 -1.51 68.30 42.76
N PRO A 1111 -2.19 68.78 43.82
CA PRO A 1111 -2.73 70.14 43.91
C PRO A 1111 -1.67 71.23 43.74
N GLU A 1112 -0.41 70.90 44.05
CA GLU A 1112 0.72 71.81 43.92
C GLU A 1112 1.08 72.09 42.44
N ILE A 1113 0.88 71.13 41.53
CA ILE A 1113 1.03 71.32 40.08
C ILE A 1113 -0.04 72.29 39.60
N ALA A 1114 -1.32 71.99 39.90
CA ALA A 1114 -2.43 72.85 39.51
C ALA A 1114 -2.26 74.28 40.03
N ALA A 1115 -1.80 74.45 41.28
CA ALA A 1115 -1.50 75.75 41.87
C ALA A 1115 -0.33 76.47 41.18
N LYS A 1116 0.77 75.78 40.84
CA LYS A 1116 1.90 76.36 40.08
C LYS A 1116 1.50 76.74 38.66
N THR A 1117 0.74 75.91 37.95
CA THR A 1117 0.22 76.18 36.61
C THR A 1117 -0.71 77.40 36.63
N CYS A 1118 -1.64 77.48 37.58
CA CYS A 1118 -2.48 78.66 37.83
C CYS A 1118 -1.66 79.94 38.05
N LYS A 1119 -0.65 79.87 38.92
CA LYS A 1119 0.22 80.99 39.24
C LYS A 1119 0.96 81.48 37.99
N LYS A 1120 1.46 80.56 37.16
CA LYS A 1120 2.13 80.87 35.89
C LYS A 1120 1.21 81.44 34.81
N ILE A 1121 0.01 80.88 34.62
CA ILE A 1121 -1.00 81.42 33.71
C ILE A 1121 -1.35 82.85 34.13
N SER A 1122 -1.53 83.11 35.43
CA SER A 1122 -1.78 84.48 35.94
C SER A 1122 -0.61 85.44 35.70
N MET A 1123 0.64 84.97 35.85
CA MET A 1123 1.84 85.77 35.61
C MET A 1123 2.04 86.10 34.13
N ILE A 1124 1.75 85.17 33.22
CA ILE A 1124 1.85 85.38 31.77
C ILE A 1124 0.68 86.25 31.26
N ASN A 1125 -0.55 86.03 31.74
CA ASN A 1125 -1.69 86.90 31.43
C ASN A 1125 -1.48 88.34 31.93
N ASN A 1126 -0.80 88.52 33.08
CA ASN A 1126 -0.38 89.85 33.55
C ASN A 1126 0.78 90.47 32.75
N ARG A 1127 1.54 89.69 31.96
CA ARG A 1127 2.55 90.21 31.01
C ARG A 1127 1.97 90.54 29.63
N HIS A 1128 0.85 89.92 29.24
CA HIS A 1128 0.18 90.18 27.96
C HIS A 1128 -1.05 91.10 28.04
N SER A 1129 -1.57 91.41 29.23
CA SER A 1129 -2.61 92.44 29.43
C SER A 1129 -2.02 93.85 29.58
N GLN A 1130 -1.45 94.34 28.47
CA GLN A 1130 -1.76 95.69 28.00
C GLN A 1130 -2.52 95.57 26.67
N THR A 1131 -3.67 94.90 26.72
CA THR A 1131 -4.94 95.24 26.04
C THR A 1131 -5.98 94.21 26.42
#